data_AF-B4M5G8-F1
#
_entry.id   AF-B4M5G8-F1
#
_cell.length_a   1.000
_cell.length_b   1.000
_cell.length_c   1.000
_cell.angle_alpha   90.00
_cell.angle_beta   90.00
_cell.angle_gamma   90.00
#
_symmetry.space_group_name_H-M   'P 1'
#
loop_
_entity.id
_entity.type
_entity.pdbx_description
1 polymer ?
#
loop_
_entity_poly.entity_id
_entity_poly.type
_entity_poly.pdbx_seq_one_letter_code
_entity_poly.pdbx_strand_id
1 'polypeptide(L)'
;MKCMVIISQLDFLTFILLSLAHGTRQANTNCHDNNNGFNTVFNNLSIDNGNETDMSVIMTQAPTMSTNPTSDASVWKCCCWEATNQNEFECRCEGEALTRVPQTLKLPLLRLTIASAGLPRLRSMGLKVYATTLLDVAFIDCLQLEAIQNGAFSNLTFLRTIYISNAPKLTYLPKNVFEGISDTIEIIRIINSGLTSVPDFGYLPPNNILQMIDLDNNQISRIDSKSIQVKTAQFVLANNDIHFIDDSAFLGSKIAKLSLKDNRRLTDVHPNAFYGIIDITELDLSSTSLVSLPSAGLQTVEVLYIINTHTLKTIPSIYNFQNLQRAHLTHSFHCCAFQFPSRHDPKRHAERLQELQKWREQCNVERDLYRDVDKKLKKNTSVKDTAGVHYTNQSGTATDNLLTDAASNSYDYMADSTMNNIGIFHEQITINPDDNQLAEYCGNFTFRNPDIQCFPMPNALNPCEDVMGYQWLRISVWIVVALAIVGNLAVLTVTLSIKSESPSVPRFLICHLAFADLCLGLYLLLIASIDAHSMGEYFNYAFDWQYGLGCKIAGFLTVFASHLSIFTLTIITIERWFAITHAMYLNKRITLRQAAGIMLTGWIYSIIMSSLPLFGISNYSSTSICLPMEIRDIYDSIYLILILGCNFVAFTIIAICYSQIYLSLGQETRRARRNNPGEMSVAKKMLLLVFINFTCGAPIAFFGLTALAGCPLINVTKSKILLVFFYPLNSCADPYLYAILTSQYQQDLLTFLSKLGICRQNALKYKHSDSLHGTSHYTIRGSIEQQSSLCQKPQQEGAAETQTMLKNNEDYV
;
A
#
# COMPACT_ATOMS: atom_id res chain seq x y z
N MET A 1 8.99 -8.91 28.74
CA MET A 1 7.72 -8.44 29.35
C MET A 1 6.76 -7.76 28.36
N LYS A 2 6.90 -8.00 27.03
CA LYS A 2 5.99 -7.49 25.98
C LYS A 2 5.25 -8.60 25.19
N CYS A 3 5.29 -9.86 25.64
CA CYS A 3 4.58 -10.99 25.02
C CYS A 3 3.26 -11.38 25.71
N MET A 4 2.88 -10.69 26.79
CA MET A 4 1.71 -11.06 27.61
C MET A 4 0.47 -10.18 27.35
N VAL A 5 0.43 -9.50 26.20
CA VAL A 5 -0.67 -8.57 25.85
C VAL A 5 -1.64 -9.19 24.84
N ILE A 6 -1.26 -10.26 24.14
CA ILE A 6 -2.10 -10.86 23.09
C ILE A 6 -3.18 -11.79 23.69
N ILE A 7 -2.96 -12.37 24.86
CA ILE A 7 -4.00 -13.14 25.58
C ILE A 7 -5.05 -12.21 26.21
N SER A 8 -4.74 -10.93 26.42
CA SER A 8 -5.69 -9.92 26.95
C SER A 8 -6.69 -9.40 25.90
N GLN A 9 -6.54 -9.74 24.61
CA GLN A 9 -7.43 -9.26 23.57
C GLN A 9 -8.69 -10.13 23.36
N LEU A 10 -8.71 -11.36 23.89
CA LEU A 10 -9.95 -12.16 23.91
C LEU A 10 -10.92 -11.72 25.02
N ASP A 11 -10.43 -11.10 26.11
CA ASP A 11 -11.27 -10.56 27.19
C ASP A 11 -11.86 -9.17 26.87
N PHE A 12 -11.40 -8.53 25.79
CA PHE A 12 -11.86 -7.20 25.38
C PHE A 12 -13.22 -7.25 24.67
N LEU A 13 -13.56 -8.38 24.01
CA LEU A 13 -14.89 -8.57 23.40
C LEU A 13 -15.99 -8.73 24.44
N THR A 14 -15.68 -9.33 25.59
CA THR A 14 -16.59 -9.49 26.73
C THR A 14 -16.84 -8.17 27.46
N PHE A 15 -15.88 -7.24 27.42
CA PHE A 15 -16.03 -5.90 28.00
C PHE A 15 -16.80 -4.93 27.08
N ILE A 16 -16.72 -5.09 25.76
CA ILE A 16 -17.47 -4.29 24.77
C ILE A 16 -18.98 -4.60 24.81
N LEU A 17 -19.37 -5.84 25.11
CA LEU A 17 -20.79 -6.19 25.31
C LEU A 17 -21.39 -5.66 26.63
N LEU A 18 -20.57 -5.27 27.60
CA LEU A 18 -21.00 -4.67 28.88
C LEU A 18 -20.87 -3.14 28.92
N SER A 19 -20.26 -2.50 27.93
CA SER A 19 -20.09 -1.03 27.86
C SER A 19 -21.02 -0.33 26.88
N LEU A 20 -21.91 -1.07 26.19
CA LEU A 20 -23.00 -0.52 25.37
C LEU A 20 -24.20 0.03 26.18
N ALA A 21 -24.09 0.14 27.51
CA ALA A 21 -25.20 0.59 28.36
C ALA A 21 -25.07 2.02 28.92
N HIS A 22 -23.92 2.69 28.92
CA HIS A 22 -23.79 4.06 29.49
C HIS A 22 -22.74 4.88 28.73
N GLY A 23 -23.18 5.91 27.99
CA GLY A 23 -22.25 6.72 27.22
C GLY A 23 -22.81 7.94 26.48
N THR A 24 -23.87 8.59 26.95
CA THR A 24 -24.17 9.97 26.53
C THR A 24 -23.37 10.93 27.41
N ARG A 25 -22.18 11.33 26.96
CA ARG A 25 -21.47 12.49 27.51
C ARG A 25 -22.17 13.75 26.99
N GLN A 26 -23.19 14.21 27.72
CA GLN A 26 -23.67 15.59 27.62
C GLN A 26 -22.47 16.51 27.84
N ALA A 27 -22.19 17.37 26.84
CA ALA A 27 -21.41 18.57 27.10
C ALA A 27 -22.21 19.40 28.10
N ASN A 28 -21.70 19.53 29.33
CA ASN A 28 -22.31 20.36 30.35
C ASN A 28 -22.51 21.78 29.80
N THR A 29 -23.77 22.17 29.69
CA THR A 29 -24.20 23.54 29.42
C THR A 29 -23.85 24.40 30.63
N ASN A 30 -22.89 25.32 30.49
CA ASN A 30 -22.60 26.36 31.50
C ASN A 30 -23.70 27.45 31.56
N CYS A 31 -24.98 27.06 31.60
CA CYS A 31 -26.07 27.95 32.02
C CYS A 31 -26.38 27.81 33.52
N HIS A 32 -25.72 26.89 34.22
CA HIS A 32 -25.85 26.67 35.66
C HIS A 32 -24.57 27.07 36.39
N ASP A 33 -24.19 28.34 36.31
CA ASP A 33 -23.39 28.94 37.39
C ASP A 33 -24.20 30.08 38.00
N ASN A 34 -24.81 29.79 39.14
CA ASN A 34 -25.68 30.67 39.93
C ASN A 34 -24.96 31.91 40.49
N ASN A 35 -23.71 32.16 40.09
CA ASN A 35 -22.90 33.19 40.70
C ASN A 35 -22.46 34.33 39.77
N ASN A 36 -22.58 34.26 38.43
CA ASN A 36 -22.12 35.37 37.56
C ASN A 36 -22.83 35.55 36.19
N GLY A 37 -24.00 34.93 35.95
CA GLY A 37 -24.77 35.12 34.70
C GLY A 37 -26.11 35.83 34.94
N PHE A 38 -26.36 36.96 34.28
CA PHE A 38 -27.72 37.53 34.24
C PHE A 38 -28.57 36.75 33.23
N ASN A 39 -29.55 35.98 33.72
CA ASN A 39 -30.58 35.39 32.88
C ASN A 39 -31.58 36.48 32.45
N THR A 40 -31.64 36.80 31.16
CA THR A 40 -32.77 37.55 30.60
C THR A 40 -33.74 36.57 29.96
N VAL A 41 -34.76 36.15 30.72
CA VAL A 41 -35.88 35.35 30.23
C VAL A 41 -36.96 36.32 29.74
N PHE A 42 -37.30 36.28 28.45
CA PHE A 42 -38.39 37.09 27.90
C PHE A 42 -39.59 36.20 27.59
N ASN A 43 -40.65 36.31 28.41
CA ASN A 43 -41.99 35.87 28.03
C ASN A 43 -42.75 37.06 27.45
N ASN A 44 -43.27 36.91 26.23
CA ASN A 44 -44.23 37.86 25.68
C ASN A 44 -45.61 37.61 26.31
N LEU A 45 -45.98 38.39 27.32
CA LEU A 45 -47.38 38.68 27.65
C LEU A 45 -47.45 40.08 28.27
N SER A 46 -48.41 40.86 27.80
CA SER A 46 -48.61 42.26 28.17
C SER A 46 -49.89 42.42 28.99
N ILE A 47 -49.86 43.44 29.87
CA ILE A 47 -50.95 44.22 30.47
C ILE A 47 -51.26 44.03 31.99
N ASP A 48 -51.10 45.18 32.67
CA ASP A 48 -51.71 45.77 33.88
C ASP A 48 -51.37 45.41 35.35
N ASN A 49 -50.80 46.46 35.99
CA ASN A 49 -51.13 47.14 37.26
C ASN A 49 -51.27 46.36 38.59
N GLY A 50 -50.51 46.83 39.59
CA GLY A 50 -50.99 46.92 40.97
C GLY A 50 -50.02 46.52 42.08
N ASN A 51 -49.42 47.53 42.73
CA ASN A 51 -49.07 47.71 44.15
C ASN A 51 -48.47 46.59 45.04
N GLU A 52 -47.30 46.96 45.59
CA GLU A 52 -46.89 47.00 47.01
C GLU A 52 -46.92 45.75 47.92
N THR A 53 -45.71 45.50 48.45
CA THR A 53 -45.34 45.20 49.85
C THR A 53 -45.41 43.78 50.43
N ASP A 54 -44.26 43.43 51.03
CA ASP A 54 -44.01 42.56 52.20
C ASP A 54 -43.99 41.03 52.09
N MET A 55 -42.77 40.54 51.82
CA MET A 55 -41.89 39.86 52.80
C MET A 55 -42.59 39.10 53.96
N SER A 56 -42.54 37.76 53.93
CA SER A 56 -41.69 36.95 54.81
C SER A 56 -42.25 35.56 55.15
N VAL A 57 -41.30 34.66 55.43
CA VAL A 57 -41.36 33.38 56.15
C VAL A 57 -41.46 32.10 55.32
N ILE A 58 -40.30 31.43 55.30
CA ILE A 58 -39.99 30.10 54.77
C ILE A 58 -40.19 29.06 55.88
N MET A 59 -40.39 27.81 55.44
CA MET A 59 -40.17 26.50 56.10
C MET A 59 -41.48 25.78 56.50
N THR A 60 -41.75 24.52 56.12
CA THR A 60 -40.85 23.39 55.83
C THR A 60 -41.60 22.21 55.20
N GLN A 61 -40.91 21.49 54.29
CA GLN A 61 -40.93 20.03 53.98
C GLN A 61 -42.24 19.38 53.46
N ALA A 62 -42.34 19.00 52.18
CA ALA A 62 -41.79 17.80 51.46
C ALA A 62 -42.56 16.48 51.76
N PRO A 63 -42.52 15.44 50.90
CA PRO A 63 -42.35 15.36 49.43
C PRO A 63 -43.43 14.46 48.76
N THR A 64 -43.51 14.39 47.43
CA THR A 64 -43.52 13.13 46.62
C THR A 64 -43.90 13.37 45.16
N MET A 65 -43.38 12.45 44.34
CA MET A 65 -43.22 12.44 42.89
C MET A 65 -44.52 12.48 42.06
N SER A 66 -44.50 13.16 40.91
CA SER A 66 -45.01 12.58 39.65
C SER A 66 -44.51 13.33 38.40
N THR A 67 -43.88 12.54 37.53
CA THR A 67 -43.83 12.57 36.06
C THR A 67 -44.54 13.69 35.30
N ASN A 68 -43.76 14.51 34.57
CA ASN A 68 -43.87 14.79 33.12
C ASN A 68 -42.95 15.98 32.74
N PRO A 69 -41.99 15.87 31.80
CA PRO A 69 -41.48 17.03 31.10
C PRO A 69 -42.15 17.11 29.74
N THR A 70 -43.36 17.67 29.69
CA THR A 70 -43.89 18.22 28.44
C THR A 70 -43.08 19.47 28.10
N SER A 71 -42.21 19.33 27.09
CA SER A 71 -41.78 20.35 26.13
C SER A 71 -42.18 21.81 26.42
N ASP A 72 -41.27 22.57 27.03
CA ASP A 72 -41.25 24.03 26.87
C ASP A 72 -40.56 24.38 25.54
N ALA A 73 -41.29 24.21 24.44
CA ALA A 73 -40.81 24.52 23.08
C ALA A 73 -40.98 26.01 22.70
N SER A 74 -41.16 26.91 23.66
CA SER A 74 -41.62 28.29 23.39
C SER A 74 -40.70 29.42 23.85
N VAL A 75 -39.53 29.14 24.43
CA VAL A 75 -38.64 30.18 24.96
C VAL A 75 -37.23 30.02 24.39
N TRP A 76 -36.72 31.08 23.75
CA TRP A 76 -35.29 31.23 23.45
C TRP A 76 -34.63 32.01 24.60
N LYS A 77 -33.37 31.71 24.89
CA LYS A 77 -32.60 32.37 25.95
C LYS A 77 -31.27 32.90 25.41
N CYS A 78 -30.80 34.03 25.95
CA CYS A 78 -29.43 34.48 25.77
C CYS A 78 -28.73 34.52 27.12
N CYS A 79 -27.58 33.87 27.22
CA CYS A 79 -26.69 33.94 28.35
C CYS A 79 -25.49 34.79 27.95
N CYS A 80 -25.24 35.87 28.69
CA CYS A 80 -24.07 36.72 28.51
C CYS A 80 -23.23 36.70 29.77
N TRP A 81 -21.92 36.60 29.63
CA TRP A 81 -20.97 36.63 30.74
C TRP A 81 -19.74 37.44 30.35
N GLU A 82 -19.02 37.90 31.38
CA GLU A 82 -17.72 38.54 31.21
C GLU A 82 -16.66 37.43 31.12
N ALA A 83 -16.00 37.31 29.95
CA ALA A 83 -15.04 36.24 29.68
C ALA A 83 -13.66 36.53 30.27
N THR A 84 -13.30 37.81 30.42
CA THR A 84 -12.05 38.28 31.03
C THR A 84 -12.37 39.44 31.98
N ASN A 85 -11.58 39.64 33.05
CA ASN A 85 -11.74 40.75 34.02
C ASN A 85 -11.44 42.15 33.41
N GLN A 86 -11.61 42.32 32.09
CA GLN A 86 -11.33 43.52 31.31
C GLN A 86 -12.59 44.04 30.58
N ASN A 87 -13.80 43.82 31.11
CA ASN A 87 -15.08 44.25 30.53
C ASN A 87 -15.37 43.66 29.14
N GLU A 88 -14.93 42.43 28.89
CA GLU A 88 -15.15 41.73 27.63
C GLU A 88 -16.35 40.80 27.73
N PHE A 89 -17.45 41.13 27.04
CA PHE A 89 -18.68 40.35 27.10
C PHE A 89 -18.80 39.37 25.93
N GLU A 90 -19.13 38.13 26.26
CA GLU A 90 -19.53 37.08 25.31
C GLU A 90 -20.98 36.72 25.55
N CYS A 91 -21.76 36.55 24.48
CA CYS A 91 -23.15 36.13 24.56
C CYS A 91 -23.41 34.89 23.71
N ARG A 92 -24.14 33.93 24.28
CA ARG A 92 -24.68 32.76 23.61
C ARG A 92 -26.20 32.76 23.67
N CYS A 93 -26.82 32.75 22.51
CA CYS A 93 -28.27 32.77 22.34
C CYS A 93 -28.75 31.45 21.73
N GLU A 94 -29.68 30.76 22.38
CA GLU A 94 -30.17 29.46 21.94
C GLU A 94 -31.69 29.29 22.06
N GLY A 95 -32.27 28.55 21.12
CA GLY A 95 -33.68 28.16 21.10
C GLY A 95 -34.34 28.29 19.73
N GLU A 96 -35.24 27.35 19.40
CA GLU A 96 -35.89 27.27 18.08
C GLU A 96 -36.76 28.49 17.76
N ALA A 97 -37.36 29.11 18.78
CA ALA A 97 -38.13 30.35 18.63
C ALA A 97 -37.29 31.57 18.20
N LEU A 98 -35.94 31.47 18.24
CA LEU A 98 -35.03 32.54 17.83
C LEU A 98 -34.99 32.68 16.29
N THR A 99 -35.93 33.45 15.75
CA THR A 99 -36.07 33.67 14.29
C THR A 99 -35.26 34.84 13.74
N ARG A 100 -34.63 35.66 14.61
CA ARG A 100 -33.82 36.83 14.25
C ARG A 100 -32.68 37.02 15.24
N VAL A 101 -31.57 37.60 14.78
CA VAL A 101 -30.47 38.03 15.66
C VAL A 101 -31.00 39.06 16.67
N PRO A 102 -30.83 38.86 17.99
CA PRO A 102 -31.26 39.82 19.00
C PRO A 102 -30.61 41.17 18.77
N GLN A 103 -31.37 42.27 18.92
CA GLN A 103 -30.87 43.65 18.78
C GLN A 103 -30.80 44.39 20.13
N THR A 104 -31.20 43.71 21.22
CA THR A 104 -31.40 44.29 22.55
C THR A 104 -30.20 44.16 23.47
N LEU A 105 -29.13 43.46 23.05
CA LEU A 105 -27.91 43.30 23.83
C LEU A 105 -27.13 44.63 23.77
N LYS A 106 -27.23 45.48 24.79
CA LYS A 106 -26.62 46.84 24.81
C LYS A 106 -25.22 46.89 25.44
N LEU A 107 -24.52 45.76 25.48
CA LEU A 107 -23.17 45.63 26.05
C LEU A 107 -22.11 45.70 24.94
N PRO A 108 -20.85 46.05 25.25
CA PRO A 108 -19.74 45.95 24.30
C PRO A 108 -19.43 44.47 24.02
N LEU A 109 -20.20 43.90 23.10
CA LEU A 109 -20.19 42.48 22.77
C LEU A 109 -19.02 42.16 21.87
N LEU A 110 -18.09 41.32 22.35
CA LEU A 110 -16.95 40.85 21.55
C LEU A 110 -17.28 39.58 20.78
N ARG A 111 -18.00 38.64 21.39
CA ARG A 111 -18.36 37.36 20.77
C ARG A 111 -19.85 37.08 20.84
N LEU A 112 -20.46 36.81 19.70
CA LEU A 112 -21.86 36.43 19.58
C LEU A 112 -21.98 35.00 19.04
N THR A 113 -22.57 34.10 19.82
CA THR A 113 -22.89 32.74 19.38
C THR A 113 -24.41 32.57 19.30
N ILE A 114 -24.92 32.17 18.14
CA ILE A 114 -26.31 31.80 17.92
C ILE A 114 -26.34 30.29 17.71
N ALA A 115 -26.95 29.57 18.64
CA ALA A 115 -26.98 28.11 18.66
C ALA A 115 -28.42 27.57 18.55
N SER A 116 -28.63 26.50 17.80
CA SER A 116 -29.94 25.81 17.72
C SER A 116 -31.12 26.75 17.43
N ALA A 117 -30.89 27.76 16.58
CA ALA A 117 -31.86 28.82 16.30
C ALA A 117 -32.75 28.46 15.10
N GLY A 118 -34.04 28.77 15.18
CA GLY A 118 -34.97 28.72 14.04
C GLY A 118 -34.82 29.90 13.09
N LEU A 119 -33.59 30.41 12.90
CA LEU A 119 -33.25 31.57 12.08
C LEU A 119 -33.21 31.17 10.60
N PRO A 120 -34.19 31.57 9.75
CA PRO A 120 -34.21 31.16 8.35
C PRO A 120 -33.20 31.92 7.49
N ARG A 121 -32.87 33.16 7.88
CA ARG A 121 -31.97 34.03 7.12
C ARG A 121 -31.24 35.03 7.99
N LEU A 122 -29.96 35.23 7.71
CA LEU A 122 -29.19 36.33 8.29
C LEU A 122 -29.39 37.59 7.45
N ARG A 123 -30.01 38.62 8.06
CA ARG A 123 -30.28 39.90 7.39
C ARG A 123 -29.06 40.81 7.41
N SER A 124 -28.93 41.70 6.42
CA SER A 124 -27.81 42.66 6.32
C SER A 124 -27.68 43.58 7.53
N MET A 125 -28.80 43.96 8.15
CA MET A 125 -28.85 44.80 9.35
C MET A 125 -28.70 44.01 10.66
N GLY A 126 -28.66 42.68 10.62
CA GLY A 126 -28.77 41.82 11.80
C GLY A 126 -27.60 41.93 12.77
N LEU A 127 -26.38 42.18 12.28
CA LEU A 127 -25.17 42.30 13.09
C LEU A 127 -24.73 43.76 13.32
N LYS A 128 -25.41 44.74 12.70
CA LYS A 128 -24.96 46.14 12.65
C LYS A 128 -24.98 46.84 14.00
N VAL A 129 -25.86 46.43 14.91
CA VAL A 129 -25.88 46.96 16.29
C VAL A 129 -24.58 46.66 17.04
N TYR A 130 -23.87 45.60 16.65
CA TYR A 130 -22.60 45.17 17.26
C TYR A 130 -21.36 45.58 16.44
N ALA A 131 -21.54 46.42 15.42
CA ALA A 131 -20.51 46.70 14.42
C ALA A 131 -19.18 47.23 14.98
N THR A 132 -19.23 47.98 16.08
CA THR A 132 -18.05 48.63 16.67
C THR A 132 -17.31 47.78 17.71
N THR A 133 -17.85 46.63 18.10
CA THR A 133 -17.28 45.80 19.19
C THR A 133 -17.09 44.33 18.81
N LEU A 134 -17.87 43.82 17.86
CA LEU A 134 -17.88 42.39 17.54
C LEU A 134 -16.56 41.93 16.88
N LEU A 135 -15.88 41.01 17.54
CA LEU A 135 -14.71 40.29 17.06
C LEU A 135 -15.11 38.97 16.41
N ASP A 136 -15.95 38.19 17.08
CA ASP A 136 -16.26 36.81 16.66
C ASP A 136 -17.77 36.59 16.56
N VAL A 137 -18.19 36.01 15.44
CA VAL A 137 -19.59 35.61 15.23
C VAL A 137 -19.67 34.12 14.91
N ALA A 138 -20.54 33.40 15.63
CA ALA A 138 -20.74 31.98 15.47
C ALA A 138 -22.23 31.64 15.27
N PHE A 139 -22.53 30.83 14.26
CA PHE A 139 -23.83 30.21 14.01
C PHE A 139 -23.66 28.69 14.10
N ILE A 140 -24.24 28.06 15.11
CA ILE A 140 -24.03 26.65 15.43
C ILE A 140 -25.38 25.94 15.42
N ASP A 141 -25.47 24.78 14.77
CA ASP A 141 -26.68 23.95 14.73
C ASP A 141 -27.93 24.73 14.24
N CYS A 142 -27.71 25.69 13.33
CA CYS A 142 -28.77 26.51 12.75
C CYS A 142 -29.44 25.77 11.58
N LEU A 143 -30.20 24.72 11.90
CA LEU A 143 -30.78 23.78 10.92
C LEU A 143 -31.73 24.43 9.90
N GLN A 144 -32.31 25.59 10.24
CA GLN A 144 -33.23 26.31 9.38
C GLN A 144 -32.56 27.41 8.55
N LEU A 145 -31.26 27.68 8.75
CA LEU A 145 -30.56 28.76 8.05
C LEU A 145 -30.42 28.43 6.56
N GLU A 146 -31.17 29.13 5.72
CA GLU A 146 -31.23 28.93 4.27
C GLU A 146 -30.38 29.95 3.50
N ALA A 147 -30.30 31.19 4.00
CA ALA A 147 -29.63 32.26 3.28
C ALA A 147 -28.96 33.30 4.18
N ILE A 148 -27.84 33.85 3.69
CA ILE A 148 -27.18 35.04 4.26
C ILE A 148 -27.30 36.16 3.23
N GLN A 149 -27.84 37.31 3.63
CA GLN A 149 -28.02 38.45 2.72
C GLN A 149 -26.68 39.13 2.39
N ASN A 150 -26.64 39.81 1.24
CA ASN A 150 -25.52 40.65 0.82
C ASN A 150 -25.13 41.65 1.92
N GLY A 151 -23.83 41.83 2.14
CA GLY A 151 -23.30 42.76 3.13
C GLY A 151 -23.69 42.44 4.58
N ALA A 152 -24.09 41.21 4.92
CA ALA A 152 -24.39 40.82 6.30
C ALA A 152 -23.20 41.00 7.27
N PHE A 153 -21.97 40.89 6.75
CA PHE A 153 -20.74 41.10 7.51
C PHE A 153 -20.08 42.46 7.23
N SER A 154 -20.75 43.35 6.51
CA SER A 154 -20.18 44.65 6.14
C SER A 154 -20.01 45.57 7.36
N ASN A 155 -19.04 46.47 7.34
CA ASN A 155 -18.79 47.51 8.35
C ASN A 155 -18.70 47.00 9.82
N LEU A 156 -18.33 45.74 10.04
CA LEU A 156 -18.01 45.22 11.36
C LEU A 156 -16.52 45.50 11.61
N THR A 157 -16.17 46.54 12.34
CA THR A 157 -14.84 47.18 12.28
C THR A 157 -13.70 46.35 12.85
N PHE A 158 -13.99 45.37 13.70
CA PHE A 158 -12.99 44.55 14.38
C PHE A 158 -13.22 43.05 14.18
N LEU A 159 -14.07 42.66 13.23
CA LEU A 159 -14.40 41.24 13.03
C LEU A 159 -13.16 40.43 12.65
N ARG A 160 -12.88 39.37 13.39
CA ARG A 160 -11.76 38.44 13.22
C ARG A 160 -12.23 37.05 12.77
N THR A 161 -13.35 36.57 13.33
CA THR A 161 -13.82 35.20 13.06
C THR A 161 -15.26 35.16 12.60
N ILE A 162 -15.50 34.45 11.49
CA ILE A 162 -16.83 33.99 11.07
C ILE A 162 -16.86 32.47 11.19
N TYR A 163 -17.73 31.95 12.05
CA TYR A 163 -17.91 30.52 12.28
C TYR A 163 -19.35 30.10 11.99
N ILE A 164 -19.56 29.23 11.02
CA ILE A 164 -20.86 28.64 10.69
C ILE A 164 -20.68 27.14 10.71
N SER A 165 -21.45 26.45 11.53
CA SER A 165 -21.37 25.01 11.72
C SER A 165 -22.74 24.39 11.75
N ASN A 166 -22.90 23.29 11.02
CA ASN A 166 -24.12 22.50 10.99
C ASN A 166 -25.34 23.33 10.52
N ALA A 167 -25.26 23.84 9.29
CA ALA A 167 -26.32 24.58 8.61
C ALA A 167 -26.65 23.91 7.26
N PRO A 168 -27.30 22.73 7.27
CA PRO A 168 -27.45 21.89 6.07
C PRO A 168 -28.31 22.52 4.97
N LYS A 169 -29.18 23.49 5.30
CA LYS A 169 -30.00 24.21 4.33
C LYS A 169 -29.28 25.39 3.65
N LEU A 170 -28.12 25.79 4.16
CA LEU A 170 -27.33 26.88 3.59
C LEU A 170 -26.57 26.36 2.38
N THR A 171 -27.17 26.52 1.20
CA THR A 171 -26.69 25.89 -0.05
C THR A 171 -25.79 26.76 -0.91
N TYR A 172 -25.91 28.08 -0.80
CA TYR A 172 -25.04 29.01 -1.50
C TYR A 172 -24.86 30.28 -0.67
N LEU A 173 -23.73 30.97 -0.89
CA LEU A 173 -23.52 32.33 -0.42
C LEU A 173 -23.57 33.27 -1.63
N PRO A 174 -24.26 34.42 -1.52
CA PRO A 174 -24.27 35.38 -2.60
C PRO A 174 -22.90 36.06 -2.72
N LYS A 175 -22.53 36.48 -3.94
CA LYS A 175 -21.19 37.01 -4.26
C LYS A 175 -20.75 38.19 -3.37
N ASN A 176 -21.70 39.04 -2.99
CA ASN A 176 -21.44 40.25 -2.22
C ASN A 176 -21.61 40.06 -0.71
N VAL A 177 -21.52 38.81 -0.21
CA VAL A 177 -21.68 38.53 1.22
C VAL A 177 -20.55 39.14 2.07
N PHE A 178 -19.33 39.16 1.53
CA PHE A 178 -18.12 39.70 2.16
C PHE A 178 -17.78 41.13 1.72
N GLU A 179 -18.67 41.80 0.98
CA GLU A 179 -18.48 43.19 0.58
C GLU A 179 -18.38 44.10 1.83
N GLY A 180 -17.29 44.85 1.96
CA GLY A 180 -17.05 45.75 3.09
C GLY A 180 -16.75 45.04 4.43
N ILE A 181 -16.21 43.81 4.38
CA ILE A 181 -15.73 43.08 5.56
C ILE A 181 -14.52 43.79 6.21
N SER A 182 -14.29 43.53 7.51
CA SER A 182 -13.15 44.07 8.25
C SER A 182 -11.80 43.69 7.66
N ASP A 183 -10.83 44.61 7.73
CA ASP A 183 -9.42 44.33 7.47
C ASP A 183 -8.77 43.43 8.54
N THR A 184 -9.42 43.24 9.68
CA THR A 184 -8.96 42.40 10.80
C THR A 184 -9.37 40.92 10.68
N ILE A 185 -10.02 40.51 9.59
CA ILE A 185 -10.53 39.14 9.46
C ILE A 185 -9.37 38.12 9.41
N GLU A 186 -9.42 37.09 10.24
CA GLU A 186 -8.38 36.07 10.33
C GLU A 186 -8.92 34.69 9.94
N ILE A 187 -10.15 34.36 10.35
CA ILE A 187 -10.71 33.01 10.21
C ILE A 187 -12.11 33.07 9.60
N ILE A 188 -12.32 32.31 8.51
CA ILE A 188 -13.65 32.06 7.94
C ILE A 188 -13.87 30.55 7.90
N ARG A 189 -14.83 30.07 8.66
CA ARG A 189 -15.12 28.64 8.79
C ARG A 189 -16.60 28.39 8.56
N ILE A 190 -16.93 27.62 7.52
CA ILE A 190 -18.29 27.23 7.16
C ILE A 190 -18.29 25.71 6.95
N ILE A 191 -18.57 24.98 8.03
CA ILE A 191 -18.45 23.52 8.06
C ILE A 191 -19.81 22.84 8.20
N ASN A 192 -19.90 21.57 7.78
CA ASN A 192 -21.12 20.77 7.91
C ASN A 192 -22.34 21.53 7.34
N SER A 193 -22.18 22.22 6.21
CA SER A 193 -23.22 23.04 5.60
C SER A 193 -23.58 22.50 4.21
N GLY A 194 -24.64 23.03 3.60
CA GLY A 194 -25.15 22.55 2.32
C GLY A 194 -24.44 23.12 1.09
N LEU A 195 -23.27 23.79 1.24
CA LEU A 195 -22.71 24.61 0.16
C LEU A 195 -22.38 23.77 -1.07
N THR A 196 -22.91 24.15 -2.23
CA THR A 196 -22.69 23.44 -3.51
C THR A 196 -21.55 24.01 -4.35
N SER A 197 -21.09 25.22 -4.03
CA SER A 197 -20.01 25.93 -4.72
C SER A 197 -19.14 26.68 -3.72
N VAL A 198 -17.86 26.88 -4.07
CA VAL A 198 -16.95 27.71 -3.27
C VAL A 198 -17.48 29.16 -3.23
N PRO A 199 -17.54 29.81 -2.06
CA PRO A 199 -17.93 31.23 -1.96
C PRO A 199 -16.98 32.15 -2.73
N ASP A 200 -17.50 33.28 -3.20
CA ASP A 200 -16.68 34.32 -3.83
C ASP A 200 -15.91 35.10 -2.77
N PHE A 201 -14.58 35.00 -2.81
CA PHE A 201 -13.67 35.67 -1.90
C PHE A 201 -13.04 36.95 -2.48
N GLY A 202 -13.46 37.39 -3.67
CA GLY A 202 -12.87 38.55 -4.36
C GLY A 202 -12.98 39.88 -3.60
N TYR A 203 -13.92 39.98 -2.64
CA TYR A 203 -14.10 41.16 -1.78
C TYR A 203 -13.29 41.11 -0.48
N LEU A 204 -12.50 40.07 -0.23
CA LEU A 204 -11.63 40.02 0.95
C LEU A 204 -10.51 41.08 0.84
N PRO A 205 -10.04 41.63 1.98
CA PRO A 205 -9.00 42.66 1.99
C PRO A 205 -7.71 42.19 1.29
N PRO A 206 -7.20 42.92 0.28
CA PRO A 206 -6.11 42.44 -0.56
C PRO A 206 -4.76 42.36 0.17
N ASN A 207 -4.57 43.13 1.24
CA ASN A 207 -3.31 43.17 1.99
C ASN A 207 -3.29 42.21 3.18
N ASN A 208 -4.45 41.65 3.56
CA ASN A 208 -4.56 40.78 4.69
C ASN A 208 -4.34 39.31 4.28
N ILE A 209 -3.59 38.58 5.09
CA ILE A 209 -3.37 37.14 4.94
C ILE A 209 -4.17 36.46 6.03
N LEU A 210 -5.24 35.76 5.64
CA LEU A 210 -6.08 35.05 6.59
C LEU A 210 -5.29 33.89 7.21
N GLN A 211 -5.61 33.56 8.46
CA GLN A 211 -5.05 32.38 9.11
C GLN A 211 -5.67 31.09 8.54
N MET A 212 -6.99 31.08 8.33
CA MET A 212 -7.70 29.89 7.89
C MET A 212 -8.99 30.21 7.14
N ILE A 213 -9.19 29.53 6.01
CA ILE A 213 -10.47 29.37 5.35
C ILE A 213 -10.81 27.88 5.39
N ASP A 214 -11.93 27.52 6.03
CA ASP A 214 -12.32 26.13 6.22
C ASP A 214 -13.75 25.89 5.72
N LEU A 215 -13.86 25.07 4.67
CA LEU A 215 -15.10 24.67 4.01
C LEU A 215 -15.30 23.14 4.10
N ASP A 216 -14.78 22.51 5.15
CA ASP A 216 -14.89 21.07 5.40
C ASP A 216 -16.35 20.58 5.49
N ASN A 217 -16.60 19.39 4.95
CA ASN A 217 -17.89 18.70 4.98
C ASN A 217 -19.06 19.55 4.43
N ASN A 218 -18.89 20.03 3.20
CA ASN A 218 -19.94 20.64 2.39
C ASN A 218 -20.28 19.76 1.18
N GLN A 219 -21.09 20.26 0.23
CA GLN A 219 -21.53 19.54 -0.97
C GLN A 219 -20.91 20.15 -2.24
N ILE A 220 -19.71 20.71 -2.14
CA ILE A 220 -19.06 21.40 -3.27
C ILE A 220 -18.69 20.37 -4.32
N SER A 221 -19.21 20.53 -5.54
CA SER A 221 -19.04 19.52 -6.59
C SER A 221 -17.90 19.82 -7.56
N ARG A 222 -17.60 21.09 -7.83
CA ARG A 222 -16.63 21.52 -8.85
C ARG A 222 -15.93 22.80 -8.39
N ILE A 223 -14.68 22.96 -8.81
CA ILE A 223 -13.95 24.23 -8.71
C ILE A 223 -13.75 24.77 -10.13
N ASP A 224 -14.31 25.95 -10.39
CA ASP A 224 -14.30 26.58 -11.71
C ASP A 224 -13.02 27.41 -11.95
N SER A 225 -12.75 27.72 -13.22
CA SER A 225 -11.57 28.49 -13.60
C SER A 225 -11.57 29.87 -12.96
N LYS A 226 -10.45 30.25 -12.34
CA LYS A 226 -10.24 31.56 -11.69
C LYS A 226 -11.29 31.89 -10.61
N SER A 227 -11.96 30.89 -10.03
CA SER A 227 -13.00 31.12 -9.02
C SER A 227 -12.42 31.38 -7.63
N ILE A 228 -11.16 31.00 -7.38
CA ILE A 228 -10.53 31.12 -6.07
C ILE A 228 -9.35 32.09 -6.17
N GLN A 229 -9.49 33.23 -5.50
CA GLN A 229 -8.44 34.21 -5.32
C GLN A 229 -8.34 34.58 -3.84
N VAL A 230 -7.45 33.90 -3.10
CA VAL A 230 -7.31 34.06 -1.64
C VAL A 230 -5.86 34.17 -1.21
N LYS A 231 -5.64 34.87 -0.09
CA LYS A 231 -4.36 34.90 0.64
C LYS A 231 -4.60 34.32 2.02
N THR A 232 -4.23 33.06 2.24
CA THR A 232 -4.53 32.37 3.51
C THR A 232 -3.46 31.34 3.88
N ALA A 233 -3.08 31.27 5.16
CA ALA A 233 -2.15 30.25 5.63
C ALA A 233 -2.72 28.83 5.47
N GLN A 234 -4.02 28.66 5.64
CA GLN A 234 -4.68 27.38 5.46
C GLN A 234 -5.98 27.52 4.66
N PHE A 235 -6.16 26.66 3.66
CA PHE A 235 -7.40 26.51 2.92
C PHE A 235 -7.84 25.04 2.90
N VAL A 236 -8.97 24.75 3.54
CA VAL A 236 -9.52 23.40 3.68
C VAL A 236 -10.79 23.26 2.85
N LEU A 237 -10.75 22.32 1.91
CA LEU A 237 -11.86 21.87 1.06
C LEU A 237 -12.09 20.36 1.24
N ALA A 238 -11.80 19.85 2.44
CA ALA A 238 -11.88 18.42 2.74
C ALA A 238 -13.33 17.93 2.84
N ASN A 239 -13.53 16.62 2.68
CA ASN A 239 -14.83 15.94 2.80
C ASN A 239 -15.97 16.59 1.98
N ASN A 240 -15.68 17.02 0.75
CA ASN A 240 -16.68 17.54 -0.18
C ASN A 240 -17.00 16.51 -1.28
N ASP A 241 -17.88 16.88 -2.21
CA ASP A 241 -18.26 16.07 -3.37
C ASP A 241 -17.50 16.47 -4.65
N ILE A 242 -16.29 17.01 -4.50
CA ILE A 242 -15.52 17.56 -5.63
C ILE A 242 -15.13 16.42 -6.56
N HIS A 243 -15.54 16.51 -7.83
CA HIS A 243 -15.19 15.53 -8.86
C HIS A 243 -14.23 16.07 -9.93
N PHE A 244 -14.18 17.39 -10.13
CA PHE A 244 -13.35 18.03 -11.13
C PHE A 244 -12.84 19.41 -10.69
N ILE A 245 -11.59 19.73 -11.06
CA ILE A 245 -10.95 21.04 -10.86
C ILE A 245 -10.50 21.59 -12.22
N ASP A 246 -11.01 22.77 -12.58
CA ASP A 246 -10.77 23.42 -13.87
C ASP A 246 -9.40 24.10 -13.98
N ASP A 247 -9.07 24.60 -15.16
CA ASP A 247 -7.81 25.30 -15.43
C ASP A 247 -7.66 26.59 -14.60
N SER A 248 -6.46 26.83 -14.05
CA SER A 248 -6.15 28.05 -13.31
C SER A 248 -7.18 28.41 -12.22
N ALA A 249 -7.76 27.39 -11.58
CA ALA A 249 -8.78 27.53 -10.54
C ALA A 249 -8.35 28.47 -9.40
N PHE A 250 -7.05 28.47 -9.07
CA PHE A 250 -6.45 29.20 -7.94
C PHE A 250 -5.59 30.40 -8.36
N LEU A 251 -5.81 30.94 -9.57
CA LEU A 251 -4.99 32.01 -10.14
C LEU A 251 -4.88 33.24 -9.21
N GLY A 252 -3.64 33.65 -8.90
CA GLY A 252 -3.36 34.82 -8.06
C GLY A 252 -3.48 34.56 -6.55
N SER A 253 -3.71 33.31 -6.13
CA SER A 253 -3.80 32.94 -4.72
C SER A 253 -2.42 32.75 -4.07
N LYS A 254 -2.32 33.01 -2.76
CA LYS A 254 -1.19 32.65 -1.87
C LYS A 254 -1.74 31.74 -0.77
N ILE A 255 -1.40 30.45 -0.80
CA ILE A 255 -2.00 29.44 0.08
C ILE A 255 -0.89 28.60 0.69
N ALA A 256 -0.52 28.79 1.96
CA ALA A 256 0.56 27.99 2.52
C ALA A 256 0.19 26.50 2.61
N LYS A 257 -1.03 26.17 3.06
CA LYS A 257 -1.56 24.79 3.10
C LYS A 257 -2.90 24.67 2.38
N LEU A 258 -2.95 23.85 1.33
CA LEU A 258 -4.19 23.50 0.62
C LEU A 258 -4.54 22.03 0.87
N SER A 259 -5.72 21.78 1.43
CA SER A 259 -6.23 20.42 1.64
C SER A 259 -7.51 20.16 0.84
N LEU A 260 -7.44 19.19 -0.06
CA LEU A 260 -8.56 18.61 -0.83
C LEU A 260 -8.81 17.16 -0.39
N LYS A 261 -8.41 16.83 0.84
CA LYS A 261 -8.48 15.49 1.40
C LYS A 261 -9.92 14.94 1.43
N ASP A 262 -10.05 13.63 1.30
CA ASP A 262 -11.33 12.91 1.48
C ASP A 262 -12.41 13.28 0.43
N ASN A 263 -12.04 13.96 -0.66
CA ASN A 263 -12.86 14.12 -1.87
C ASN A 263 -12.81 12.84 -2.72
N ARG A 264 -13.54 11.80 -2.32
CA ARG A 264 -13.46 10.45 -2.92
C ARG A 264 -13.85 10.40 -4.39
N ARG A 265 -14.64 11.37 -4.86
CA ARG A 265 -15.09 11.47 -6.26
C ARG A 265 -14.14 12.25 -7.17
N LEU A 266 -13.07 12.82 -6.62
CA LEU A 266 -12.09 13.58 -7.39
C LEU A 266 -11.25 12.62 -8.23
N THR A 267 -11.58 12.51 -9.52
CA THR A 267 -10.88 11.65 -10.49
C THR A 267 -9.93 12.42 -11.38
N ASP A 268 -10.37 13.59 -11.84
CA ASP A 268 -9.70 14.36 -12.89
C ASP A 268 -9.43 15.79 -12.42
N VAL A 269 -8.17 16.19 -12.55
CA VAL A 269 -7.69 17.55 -12.28
C VAL A 269 -7.05 18.07 -13.55
N HIS A 270 -7.48 19.24 -14.02
CA HIS A 270 -6.92 19.81 -15.23
C HIS A 270 -5.38 19.99 -15.09
N PRO A 271 -4.56 19.73 -16.13
CA PRO A 271 -3.09 19.79 -16.01
C PRO A 271 -2.54 21.14 -15.52
N ASN A 272 -3.30 22.21 -15.78
CA ASN A 272 -3.00 23.59 -15.36
C ASN A 272 -3.88 24.08 -14.20
N ALA A 273 -4.53 23.19 -13.45
CA ALA A 273 -5.45 23.58 -12.37
C ALA A 273 -4.79 24.47 -11.31
N PHE A 274 -3.55 24.16 -10.94
CA PHE A 274 -2.74 24.92 -9.98
C PHE A 274 -1.86 25.99 -10.65
N TYR A 275 -1.98 26.20 -11.96
CA TYR A 275 -1.20 27.22 -12.66
C TYR A 275 -1.61 28.61 -12.19
N GLY A 276 -0.60 29.42 -11.84
CA GLY A 276 -0.80 30.79 -11.38
C GLY A 276 -1.04 30.95 -9.88
N ILE A 277 -0.89 29.88 -9.09
CA ILE A 277 -0.69 30.01 -7.64
C ILE A 277 0.66 30.68 -7.41
N ILE A 278 0.67 31.72 -6.58
CA ILE A 278 1.87 32.52 -6.30
C ILE A 278 2.78 31.80 -5.29
N ASP A 279 2.18 31.22 -4.26
CA ASP A 279 2.90 30.47 -3.23
C ASP A 279 2.01 29.34 -2.69
N ILE A 280 2.58 28.14 -2.63
CA ILE A 280 1.99 26.95 -2.01
C ILE A 280 3.08 26.09 -1.39
N THR A 281 2.96 25.81 -0.09
CA THR A 281 3.95 25.09 0.70
C THR A 281 3.55 23.63 0.90
N GLU A 282 2.30 23.38 1.29
CA GLU A 282 1.76 22.06 1.59
C GLU A 282 0.50 21.79 0.75
N LEU A 283 0.47 20.64 0.06
CA LEU A 283 -0.67 20.17 -0.71
C LEU A 283 -1.10 18.78 -0.24
N ASP A 284 -2.36 18.65 0.17
CA ASP A 284 -2.95 17.37 0.58
C ASP A 284 -4.09 16.95 -0.35
N LEU A 285 -3.86 15.86 -1.08
CA LEU A 285 -4.76 15.19 -2.02
C LEU A 285 -5.09 13.76 -1.53
N SER A 286 -4.93 13.48 -0.23
CA SER A 286 -5.14 12.14 0.32
C SER A 286 -6.61 11.70 0.27
N SER A 287 -6.84 10.39 0.20
CA SER A 287 -8.17 9.76 0.10
C SER A 287 -9.00 10.24 -1.10
N THR A 288 -8.34 10.58 -2.21
CA THR A 288 -8.99 10.93 -3.48
C THR A 288 -8.96 9.74 -4.46
N SER A 289 -9.54 9.89 -5.64
CA SER A 289 -9.54 8.86 -6.71
C SER A 289 -8.75 9.33 -7.94
N LEU A 290 -7.72 10.16 -7.73
CA LEU A 290 -6.90 10.71 -8.80
C LEU A 290 -6.17 9.62 -9.59
N VAL A 291 -6.15 9.76 -10.91
CA VAL A 291 -5.40 8.87 -11.81
C VAL A 291 -3.98 9.38 -12.08
N SER A 292 -3.84 10.71 -12.18
CA SER A 292 -2.58 11.40 -12.41
C SER A 292 -2.58 12.75 -11.69
N LEU A 293 -1.40 13.22 -11.30
CA LEU A 293 -1.22 14.58 -10.78
C LEU A 293 -1.04 15.59 -11.92
N PRO A 294 -1.45 16.86 -11.73
CA PRO A 294 -1.23 17.93 -12.71
C PRO A 294 0.26 18.24 -12.88
N SER A 295 0.63 18.70 -14.08
CA SER A 295 2.02 18.93 -14.46
C SER A 295 2.52 20.35 -14.14
N ALA A 296 1.63 21.33 -14.00
CA ALA A 296 1.97 22.72 -13.77
C ALA A 296 1.42 23.25 -12.43
N GLY A 297 2.13 24.22 -11.84
CA GLY A 297 1.71 24.90 -10.60
C GLY A 297 2.16 24.26 -9.29
N LEU A 298 2.95 23.18 -9.34
CA LEU A 298 3.46 22.46 -8.15
C LEU A 298 4.94 22.78 -7.83
N GLN A 299 5.46 23.86 -8.39
CA GLN A 299 6.90 24.19 -8.32
C GLN A 299 7.36 24.55 -6.90
N THR A 300 6.53 25.31 -6.18
CA THR A 300 6.83 25.83 -4.83
C THR A 300 6.49 24.84 -3.71
N VAL A 301 5.76 23.75 -4.02
CA VAL A 301 5.30 22.78 -3.01
C VAL A 301 6.51 22.15 -2.32
N GLU A 302 6.55 22.24 -0.99
CA GLU A 302 7.57 21.66 -0.13
C GLU A 302 7.14 20.31 0.44
N VAL A 303 5.84 20.17 0.75
CA VAL A 303 5.25 18.95 1.33
C VAL A 303 4.03 18.50 0.54
N LEU A 304 4.06 17.24 0.07
CA LEU A 304 2.98 16.64 -0.70
C LEU A 304 2.39 15.43 0.04
N TYR A 305 1.08 15.42 0.26
CA TYR A 305 0.33 14.31 0.84
C TYR A 305 -0.63 13.69 -0.19
N ILE A 306 -0.45 12.40 -0.45
CA ILE A 306 -1.27 11.56 -1.32
C ILE A 306 -1.34 10.17 -0.68
N ILE A 307 -2.00 10.08 0.46
CA ILE A 307 -2.18 8.85 1.22
C ILE A 307 -3.53 8.23 0.81
N ASN A 308 -3.67 6.90 0.84
CA ASN A 308 -4.91 6.17 0.49
C ASN A 308 -5.51 6.51 -0.90
N THR A 309 -4.68 6.83 -1.88
CA THR A 309 -5.09 7.14 -3.26
C THR A 309 -4.59 6.04 -4.20
N HIS A 310 -5.25 4.88 -4.17
CA HIS A 310 -4.79 3.65 -4.87
C HIS A 310 -4.93 3.70 -6.40
N THR A 311 -5.64 4.68 -6.92
CA THR A 311 -5.88 4.88 -8.36
C THR A 311 -4.74 5.63 -9.06
N LEU A 312 -3.84 6.26 -8.29
CA LEU A 312 -2.78 7.10 -8.83
C LEU A 312 -1.74 6.23 -9.54
N LYS A 313 -1.69 6.34 -10.87
CA LYS A 313 -0.80 5.53 -11.70
C LYS A 313 0.61 6.09 -11.70
N THR A 314 0.72 7.37 -12.07
CA THR A 314 1.99 8.03 -12.37
C THR A 314 2.08 9.37 -11.66
N ILE A 315 3.29 9.73 -11.26
CA ILE A 315 3.63 11.07 -10.79
C ILE A 315 4.30 11.86 -11.94
N PRO A 316 4.18 13.20 -11.98
CA PRO A 316 4.82 14.01 -12.98
C PRO A 316 6.34 13.94 -12.80
N SER A 317 7.07 14.40 -13.83
CA SER A 317 8.52 14.52 -13.76
C SER A 317 8.94 15.23 -12.47
N ILE A 318 9.95 14.66 -11.79
CA ILE A 318 10.51 15.21 -10.55
C ILE A 318 11.00 16.65 -10.75
N TYR A 319 11.38 17.03 -11.98
CA TYR A 319 11.81 18.39 -12.32
C TYR A 319 10.69 19.43 -12.28
N ASN A 320 9.43 19.01 -12.17
CA ASN A 320 8.29 19.91 -12.02
C ASN A 320 8.16 20.39 -10.56
N PHE A 321 8.80 19.69 -9.62
CA PHE A 321 8.90 20.05 -8.21
C PHE A 321 10.26 20.71 -7.95
N GLN A 322 10.29 22.02 -7.70
CA GLN A 322 11.55 22.73 -7.47
C GLN A 322 11.92 22.74 -5.99
N ASN A 323 10.93 22.90 -5.10
CA ASN A 323 11.13 23.08 -3.67
C ASN A 323 10.69 21.88 -2.82
N LEU A 324 10.29 20.76 -3.44
CA LEU A 324 9.78 19.60 -2.71
C LEU A 324 10.84 19.02 -1.78
N GLN A 325 10.47 18.83 -0.52
CA GLN A 325 11.32 18.28 0.54
C GLN A 325 10.77 16.95 1.05
N ARG A 326 9.43 16.84 1.18
CA ARG A 326 8.76 15.66 1.74
C ARG A 326 7.59 15.23 0.86
N ALA A 327 7.51 13.93 0.57
CA ALA A 327 6.41 13.33 -0.18
C ALA A 327 5.85 12.12 0.58
N HIS A 328 4.59 12.19 0.98
CA HIS A 328 3.85 11.09 1.57
C HIS A 328 2.90 10.53 0.52
N LEU A 329 3.26 9.41 -0.09
CA LEU A 329 2.56 8.78 -1.19
C LEU A 329 1.90 7.47 -0.76
N THR A 330 1.03 6.94 -1.61
CA THR A 330 0.33 5.67 -1.35
C THR A 330 1.16 4.46 -1.80
N HIS A 331 1.90 4.59 -2.90
CA HIS A 331 2.64 3.49 -3.50
C HIS A 331 4.15 3.71 -3.32
N SER A 332 4.88 2.69 -2.84
CA SER A 332 6.32 2.81 -2.62
C SER A 332 7.12 3.00 -3.90
N PHE A 333 6.65 2.46 -5.03
CA PHE A 333 7.34 2.61 -6.32
C PHE A 333 7.33 4.04 -6.86
N HIS A 334 6.39 4.90 -6.43
CA HIS A 334 6.43 6.33 -6.78
C HIS A 334 7.65 7.02 -6.15
N CYS A 335 8.12 6.57 -4.98
CA CYS A 335 9.32 7.10 -4.37
C CYS A 335 10.60 6.80 -5.17
N CYS A 336 10.59 5.75 -6.01
CA CYS A 336 11.72 5.40 -6.87
C CYS A 336 12.02 6.49 -7.91
N ALA A 337 11.03 7.29 -8.31
CA ALA A 337 11.23 8.39 -9.26
C ALA A 337 12.18 9.46 -8.72
N PHE A 338 12.12 9.75 -7.41
CA PHE A 338 13.01 10.71 -6.76
C PHE A 338 14.44 10.17 -6.61
N GLN A 339 14.58 8.84 -6.44
CA GLN A 339 15.89 8.19 -6.36
C GLN A 339 16.56 8.03 -7.74
N PHE A 340 15.76 7.80 -8.79
CA PHE A 340 16.25 7.57 -10.16
C PHE A 340 15.60 8.50 -11.21
N PRO A 341 15.81 9.83 -11.14
CA PRO A 341 15.20 10.79 -12.08
C PRO A 341 15.44 10.50 -13.56
N SER A 342 16.65 10.03 -13.90
CA SER A 342 17.05 9.73 -15.28
C SER A 342 16.29 8.58 -15.93
N ARG A 343 15.80 7.63 -15.12
CA ARG A 343 14.98 6.50 -15.59
C ARG A 343 13.48 6.78 -15.52
N HIS A 344 13.05 7.68 -14.66
CA HIS A 344 11.64 8.04 -14.54
C HIS A 344 11.15 8.85 -15.75
N ASP A 345 11.89 9.89 -16.13
CA ASP A 345 11.62 10.66 -17.35
C ASP A 345 12.93 10.97 -18.09
N PRO A 346 13.41 10.04 -18.94
CA PRO A 346 14.66 10.20 -19.66
C PRO A 346 14.67 11.43 -20.58
N LYS A 347 13.52 11.75 -21.18
CA LYS A 347 13.39 12.88 -22.10
C LYS A 347 13.53 14.19 -21.34
N ARG A 348 12.78 14.37 -20.25
CA ARG A 348 12.85 15.59 -19.44
C ARG A 348 14.19 15.71 -18.72
N HIS A 349 14.78 14.61 -18.28
CA HIS A 349 16.15 14.57 -17.76
C HIS A 349 17.16 15.06 -18.81
N ALA A 350 17.07 14.58 -20.05
CA ALA A 350 17.97 15.02 -21.13
C ALA A 350 17.79 16.51 -21.46
N GLU A 351 16.55 17.00 -21.55
CA GLU A 351 16.25 18.43 -21.71
C GLU A 351 16.88 19.26 -20.58
N ARG A 352 16.71 18.81 -19.32
CA ARG A 352 17.31 19.47 -18.16
C ARG A 352 18.84 19.48 -18.25
N LEU A 353 19.48 18.38 -18.65
CA LEU A 353 20.93 18.35 -18.84
C LEU A 353 21.40 19.35 -19.92
N GLN A 354 20.64 19.50 -21.00
CA GLN A 354 20.93 20.50 -22.04
C GLN A 354 20.77 21.93 -21.53
N GLU A 355 19.71 22.21 -20.74
CA GLU A 355 19.54 23.51 -20.07
C GLU A 355 20.78 23.81 -19.21
N LEU A 356 21.23 22.85 -18.42
CA LEU A 356 22.40 23.00 -17.55
C LEU A 356 23.71 23.17 -18.33
N GLN A 357 23.85 22.51 -19.47
CA GLN A 357 25.00 22.70 -20.36
C GLN A 357 25.02 24.12 -20.93
N LYS A 358 23.89 24.62 -21.43
CA LYS A 358 23.78 26.01 -21.92
C LYS A 358 24.11 27.02 -20.83
N TRP A 359 23.60 26.82 -19.62
CA TRP A 359 23.93 27.65 -18.47
C TRP A 359 25.42 27.62 -18.13
N ARG A 360 26.05 26.45 -18.17
CA ARG A 360 27.49 26.31 -17.94
C ARG A 360 28.32 27.02 -19.01
N GLU A 361 27.92 26.92 -20.28
CA GLU A 361 28.56 27.62 -21.39
C GLU A 361 28.44 29.14 -21.24
N GLN A 362 27.25 29.65 -20.93
CA GLN A 362 27.02 31.07 -20.64
C GLN A 362 27.93 31.56 -19.51
N CYS A 363 28.01 30.79 -18.43
CA CYS A 363 28.91 31.10 -17.31
C CYS A 363 30.39 31.09 -17.68
N ASN A 364 30.83 30.14 -18.51
CA ASN A 364 32.22 30.08 -18.96
C ASN A 364 32.56 31.28 -19.86
N VAL A 365 31.65 31.68 -20.75
CA VAL A 365 31.83 32.86 -21.62
C VAL A 365 31.95 34.13 -20.79
N GLU A 366 31.07 34.34 -19.80
CA GLU A 366 31.15 35.52 -18.92
C GLU A 366 32.41 35.51 -18.05
N ARG A 367 32.80 34.34 -17.53
CA ARG A 367 34.05 34.17 -16.78
C ARG A 367 35.27 34.47 -17.64
N ASP A 368 35.30 34.01 -18.88
CA ASP A 368 36.38 34.29 -19.83
C ASP A 368 36.42 35.77 -20.22
N LEU A 369 35.26 36.41 -20.41
CA LEU A 369 35.16 37.85 -20.65
C LEU A 369 35.71 38.65 -19.47
N TYR A 370 35.34 38.29 -18.24
CA TYR A 370 35.86 38.92 -17.02
C TYR A 370 37.37 38.70 -16.86
N ARG A 371 37.87 37.50 -17.16
CA ARG A 371 39.30 37.18 -17.12
C ARG A 371 40.10 37.95 -18.17
N ASP A 372 39.52 38.19 -19.35
CA ASP A 372 40.13 39.02 -20.39
C ASP A 372 40.12 40.51 -20.04
N VAL A 373 39.07 40.99 -19.35
CA VAL A 373 39.03 42.36 -18.80
C VAL A 373 40.07 42.53 -17.69
N ASP A 374 40.18 41.59 -16.74
CA ASP A 374 41.20 41.62 -15.67
C ASP A 374 42.62 41.56 -16.24
N LYS A 375 42.87 40.74 -17.27
CA LYS A 375 44.15 40.72 -17.99
C LYS A 375 44.45 42.03 -18.70
N LYS A 376 43.46 42.69 -19.31
CA LYS A 376 43.62 44.03 -19.92
C LYS A 376 43.86 45.12 -18.87
N LEU A 377 43.21 45.03 -17.72
CA LEU A 377 43.42 45.95 -16.60
C LEU A 377 44.85 45.83 -16.08
N LYS A 378 45.31 44.60 -15.78
CA LYS A 378 46.69 44.33 -15.30
C LYS A 378 47.77 44.69 -16.32
N LYS A 379 47.47 44.62 -17.62
CA LYS A 379 48.40 45.03 -18.68
C LYS A 379 48.54 46.56 -18.78
N ASN A 380 47.51 47.32 -18.38
CA ASN A 380 47.57 48.78 -18.32
C ASN A 380 48.20 49.31 -17.02
N THR A 381 48.26 48.51 -15.95
CA THR A 381 48.93 48.89 -14.68
C THR A 381 50.44 48.57 -14.64
N SER A 382 51.03 48.08 -15.73
CA SER A 382 52.46 47.75 -15.83
C SER A 382 53.37 48.90 -16.32
N VAL A 383 52.91 50.15 -16.26
CA VAL A 383 53.78 51.33 -16.50
C VAL A 383 53.51 52.40 -15.45
N LYS A 384 54.07 52.21 -14.25
CA LYS A 384 54.84 53.19 -13.47
C LYS A 384 55.17 52.61 -12.09
N ASP A 385 56.48 52.56 -11.82
CA ASP A 385 57.10 52.07 -10.60
C ASP A 385 56.75 52.87 -9.34
N THR A 386 56.95 52.18 -8.21
CA THR A 386 57.78 52.53 -7.03
C THR A 386 57.09 52.64 -5.67
N ALA A 387 57.72 51.96 -4.70
CA ALA A 387 57.52 51.91 -3.24
C ALA A 387 56.28 51.13 -2.77
N GLY A 388 56.36 49.98 -2.09
CA GLY A 388 57.40 49.43 -1.23
C GLY A 388 56.76 49.16 0.13
N VAL A 389 56.69 47.89 0.56
CA VAL A 389 56.86 47.40 1.94
C VAL A 389 56.60 45.88 1.95
N HIS A 390 57.60 45.17 2.47
CA HIS A 390 57.69 43.73 2.71
C HIS A 390 56.54 43.17 3.56
N TYR A 391 56.13 41.92 3.31
CA TYR A 391 56.22 40.81 4.26
C TYR A 391 56.32 39.46 3.50
N THR A 392 56.88 38.48 4.19
CA THR A 392 57.71 37.36 3.72
C THR A 392 56.98 36.13 3.18
N ASN A 393 57.66 35.43 2.26
CA ASN A 393 57.37 34.11 1.70
C ASN A 393 57.48 32.94 2.70
N GLN A 394 56.69 31.89 2.47
CA GLN A 394 57.10 30.45 2.48
C GLN A 394 55.88 29.62 2.00
N SER A 395 55.78 29.20 0.72
CA SER A 395 56.40 28.04 0.03
C SER A 395 55.91 26.65 0.49
N GLY A 396 55.28 25.89 -0.41
CA GLY A 396 55.08 24.44 -0.29
C GLY A 396 53.84 23.94 -1.05
N THR A 397 53.95 23.71 -2.37
CA THR A 397 54.02 22.38 -3.04
C THR A 397 52.68 21.66 -3.22
N ALA A 398 52.35 21.47 -4.50
CA ALA A 398 51.30 20.61 -4.99
C ALA A 398 51.60 19.13 -4.68
N THR A 399 50.58 18.39 -4.24
CA THR A 399 50.46 16.95 -4.45
C THR A 399 48.98 16.59 -4.56
N ASP A 400 48.60 16.00 -5.70
CA ASP A 400 47.44 15.13 -5.84
C ASP A 400 47.43 14.07 -4.71
N ASN A 401 46.25 13.75 -4.17
CA ASN A 401 45.90 12.38 -3.78
C ASN A 401 44.41 12.21 -3.44
N LEU A 402 43.91 11.05 -3.89
CA LEU A 402 42.59 10.45 -3.70
C LEU A 402 42.24 10.15 -2.23
N LEU A 403 40.93 10.23 -1.92
CA LEU A 403 40.11 9.46 -0.96
C LEU A 403 40.56 9.40 0.52
N THR A 404 39.71 9.87 1.44
CA THR A 404 38.91 9.05 2.38
C THR A 404 38.22 9.90 3.46
N ASP A 405 37.07 9.38 3.91
CA ASP A 405 36.23 9.84 5.01
C ASP A 405 36.98 10.21 6.29
N ALA A 406 36.51 11.26 6.96
CA ALA A 406 36.44 11.29 8.42
C ALA A 406 35.40 12.32 8.89
N ALA A 407 34.37 11.80 9.54
CA ALA A 407 33.39 12.52 10.33
C ALA A 407 34.02 13.23 11.56
N SER A 408 33.42 14.35 11.97
CA SER A 408 33.27 14.82 13.37
C SER A 408 32.82 16.30 13.34
N ASN A 409 31.52 16.57 13.41
CA ASN A 409 30.78 16.93 14.63
C ASN A 409 31.10 18.31 15.22
N SER A 410 30.09 19.19 15.23
CA SER A 410 29.78 20.03 16.39
C SER A 410 28.28 20.38 16.39
N TYR A 411 27.57 19.74 17.32
CA TYR A 411 26.47 20.21 18.21
C TYR A 411 26.02 21.68 18.07
N ASP A 412 24.80 22.11 18.36
CA ASP A 412 23.49 21.56 18.78
C ASP A 412 22.61 22.82 19.01
N TYR A 413 21.31 22.78 18.75
CA TYR A 413 20.28 23.43 19.60
C TYR A 413 18.89 23.05 19.05
N MET A 414 18.30 22.04 19.68
CA MET A 414 16.86 21.89 19.78
C MET A 414 16.26 23.03 20.62
N ALA A 415 15.16 23.61 20.15
CA ALA A 415 14.17 24.25 21.00
C ALA A 415 12.84 23.52 20.82
N ASP A 416 12.38 22.92 21.91
CA ASP A 416 11.04 22.40 22.12
C ASP A 416 10.02 23.55 22.10
N SER A 417 8.91 23.37 21.37
CA SER A 417 7.61 23.93 21.76
C SER A 417 6.50 23.26 20.96
N THR A 418 5.84 22.31 21.61
CA THR A 418 4.41 22.09 21.43
C THR A 418 3.65 23.43 21.49
N MET A 419 2.69 23.62 20.56
CA MET A 419 1.82 24.79 20.33
C MET A 419 2.41 25.94 19.50
N ASN A 420 2.35 25.81 18.17
CA ASN A 420 1.77 26.79 17.22
C ASN A 420 2.12 26.40 15.77
N ASN A 421 1.31 25.55 15.15
CA ASN A 421 1.38 25.29 13.69
C ASN A 421 0.56 26.34 12.95
N ILE A 422 1.18 27.48 12.63
CA ILE A 422 0.71 28.39 11.58
C ILE A 422 1.81 28.38 10.51
N GLY A 423 1.47 28.00 9.28
CA GLY A 423 2.40 27.98 8.16
C GLY A 423 3.01 29.37 7.94
N ILE A 424 4.34 29.43 7.79
CA ILE A 424 5.07 30.68 7.54
C ILE A 424 5.16 30.86 6.03
N PHE A 425 4.67 31.99 5.52
CA PHE A 425 4.95 32.43 4.16
C PHE A 425 6.39 32.95 4.09
N HIS A 426 7.18 32.44 3.15
CA HIS A 426 8.53 32.97 2.97
C HIS A 426 8.48 34.34 2.28
N GLU A 427 9.05 35.35 2.94
CA GLU A 427 9.35 36.63 2.29
C GLU A 427 10.46 36.42 1.25
N GLN A 428 10.35 37.12 0.13
CA GLN A 428 11.31 37.07 -0.96
C GLN A 428 12.69 37.46 -0.43
N ILE A 429 13.70 36.61 -0.64
CA ILE A 429 15.08 36.83 -0.18
C ILE A 429 15.54 38.22 -0.65
N THR A 430 15.59 39.20 0.24
CA THR A 430 16.28 40.48 -0.03
C THR A 430 17.78 40.20 0.02
N ILE A 431 18.37 39.99 -1.14
CA ILE A 431 19.82 39.91 -1.31
C ILE A 431 20.37 41.33 -1.10
N ASN A 432 21.37 41.42 -0.22
CA ASN A 432 22.07 42.66 0.09
C ASN A 432 22.70 43.24 -1.19
N PRO A 433 22.50 44.53 -1.54
CA PRO A 433 22.92 45.08 -2.85
C PRO A 433 24.43 45.11 -3.11
N ASP A 434 25.24 44.84 -2.09
CA ASP A 434 26.70 45.00 -2.12
C ASP A 434 27.50 43.69 -2.34
N ASP A 435 26.83 42.52 -2.42
CA ASP A 435 27.49 41.27 -2.80
C ASP A 435 27.44 41.07 -4.34
N ASN A 436 28.50 41.55 -5.00
CA ASN A 436 28.88 41.39 -6.40
C ASN A 436 28.05 40.37 -7.26
N GLN A 437 27.44 40.89 -8.34
CA GLN A 437 26.73 40.21 -9.44
C GLN A 437 27.42 38.99 -10.08
N LEU A 438 28.70 38.70 -9.80
CA LEU A 438 29.42 37.55 -10.35
C LEU A 438 29.30 36.28 -9.48
N ALA A 439 29.06 36.43 -8.17
CA ALA A 439 28.87 35.29 -7.25
C ALA A 439 27.46 34.67 -7.39
N GLU A 440 26.48 35.49 -7.76
CA GLU A 440 25.10 35.08 -8.01
C GLU A 440 24.93 34.36 -9.37
N TYR A 441 25.79 34.64 -10.35
CA TYR A 441 25.65 34.09 -11.71
C TYR A 441 26.42 32.78 -11.94
N CYS A 442 27.62 32.60 -11.34
CA CYS A 442 28.50 31.46 -11.66
C CYS A 442 29.16 30.80 -10.45
N GLY A 443 28.44 30.71 -9.33
CA GLY A 443 28.86 29.96 -8.14
C GLY A 443 29.19 28.48 -8.42
N ASN A 444 29.75 27.79 -7.42
CA ASN A 444 30.12 26.38 -7.54
C ASN A 444 28.84 25.54 -7.73
N PHE A 445 28.57 25.07 -8.95
CA PHE A 445 27.38 24.27 -9.28
C PHE A 445 27.44 22.88 -8.65
N THR A 446 27.36 22.78 -7.33
CA THR A 446 26.95 21.56 -6.66
C THR A 446 25.43 21.56 -6.70
N PHE A 447 24.86 20.80 -7.64
CA PHE A 447 23.45 20.48 -7.58
C PHE A 447 23.17 19.87 -6.21
N ARG A 448 22.49 20.61 -5.34
CA ARG A 448 21.69 19.97 -4.30
C ARG A 448 20.70 19.13 -5.09
N ASN A 449 20.93 17.83 -5.21
CA ASN A 449 19.80 16.92 -5.22
C ASN A 449 19.14 17.18 -3.87
N PRO A 450 17.98 17.86 -3.79
CA PRO A 450 17.27 17.90 -2.52
C PRO A 450 17.08 16.45 -2.11
N ASP A 451 17.53 16.10 -0.91
CA ASP A 451 17.32 14.77 -0.35
C ASP A 451 15.83 14.69 0.02
N ILE A 452 15.00 14.37 -0.97
CA ILE A 452 13.54 14.34 -0.84
C ILE A 452 13.19 13.12 0.01
N GLN A 453 12.64 13.37 1.19
CA GLN A 453 12.16 12.30 2.05
C GLN A 453 10.81 11.81 1.53
N CYS A 454 10.81 10.63 0.90
CA CYS A 454 9.61 10.02 0.36
C CYS A 454 9.18 8.80 1.17
N PHE A 455 7.87 8.70 1.44
CA PHE A 455 7.24 7.62 2.19
C PHE A 455 6.04 7.05 1.42
N PRO A 456 5.76 5.73 1.46
CA PRO A 456 6.57 4.68 2.07
C PRO A 456 7.80 4.33 1.23
N MET A 457 8.91 4.02 1.90
CA MET A 457 10.15 3.65 1.20
C MET A 457 10.00 2.28 0.49
N PRO A 458 10.57 2.13 -0.71
CA PRO A 458 10.69 0.84 -1.38
C PRO A 458 11.37 -0.21 -0.49
N ASN A 459 10.99 -1.47 -0.64
CA ASN A 459 11.54 -2.58 0.15
C ASN A 459 11.84 -3.78 -0.75
N ALA A 460 12.40 -4.87 -0.20
CA ALA A 460 12.81 -6.01 -1.03
C ALA A 460 11.64 -6.71 -1.77
N LEU A 461 10.41 -6.61 -1.27
CA LEU A 461 9.19 -7.15 -1.90
C LEU A 461 8.55 -6.18 -2.90
N ASN A 462 8.87 -4.89 -2.81
CA ASN A 462 8.46 -3.82 -3.73
C ASN A 462 9.70 -3.00 -4.14
N PRO A 463 10.59 -3.57 -4.97
CA PRO A 463 11.84 -2.95 -5.39
C PRO A 463 11.63 -1.89 -6.49
N CYS A 464 12.62 -1.01 -6.69
CA CYS A 464 12.60 -0.01 -7.76
C CYS A 464 13.01 -0.56 -9.13
N GLU A 465 14.16 -1.23 -9.20
CA GLU A 465 14.80 -1.56 -10.48
C GLU A 465 14.33 -2.91 -11.04
N ASP A 466 14.49 -3.99 -10.25
CA ASP A 466 14.25 -5.36 -10.70
C ASP A 466 13.40 -6.14 -9.67
N VAL A 467 12.43 -6.92 -10.17
CA VAL A 467 11.56 -7.79 -9.34
C VAL A 467 12.41 -8.81 -8.58
N MET A 468 13.42 -9.40 -9.20
CA MET A 468 14.31 -10.38 -8.56
C MET A 468 15.52 -9.74 -7.86
N GLY A 469 16.05 -8.64 -8.38
CA GLY A 469 17.15 -7.87 -7.80
C GLY A 469 18.57 -8.45 -8.01
N TYR A 470 18.77 -9.76 -7.87
CA TYR A 470 20.10 -10.37 -8.01
C TYR A 470 20.27 -11.14 -9.33
N GLN A 471 21.40 -10.94 -10.00
CA GLN A 471 21.72 -11.62 -11.26
C GLN A 471 21.82 -13.16 -11.11
N TRP A 472 22.43 -13.66 -10.02
CA TRP A 472 22.50 -15.09 -9.75
C TRP A 472 21.14 -15.71 -9.45
N LEU A 473 20.23 -14.94 -8.83
CA LEU A 473 18.87 -15.36 -8.54
C LEU A 473 18.07 -15.49 -9.85
N ARG A 474 18.22 -14.53 -10.77
CA ARG A 474 17.60 -14.57 -12.10
C ARG A 474 18.01 -15.82 -12.88
N ILE A 475 19.30 -16.12 -12.95
CA ILE A 475 19.82 -17.33 -13.63
C ILE A 475 19.22 -18.60 -12.99
N SER A 476 19.25 -18.66 -11.66
CA SER A 476 18.71 -19.79 -10.90
C SER A 476 17.22 -19.99 -11.14
N VAL A 477 16.41 -18.92 -11.16
CA VAL A 477 14.96 -18.99 -11.41
C VAL A 477 14.66 -19.52 -12.80
N TRP A 478 15.36 -19.07 -13.84
CA TRP A 478 15.16 -19.61 -15.20
C TRP A 478 15.46 -21.11 -15.29
N ILE A 479 16.48 -21.60 -14.57
CA ILE A 479 16.79 -23.03 -14.48
C ILE A 479 15.63 -23.78 -13.79
N VAL A 480 15.15 -23.26 -12.65
CA VAL A 480 14.03 -23.87 -11.91
C VAL A 480 12.76 -23.89 -12.75
N VAL A 481 12.43 -22.81 -13.46
CA VAL A 481 11.29 -22.72 -14.38
C VAL A 481 11.39 -23.79 -15.47
N ALA A 482 12.55 -23.91 -16.12
CA ALA A 482 12.75 -24.90 -17.18
C ALA A 482 12.58 -26.33 -16.65
N LEU A 483 13.21 -26.66 -15.52
CA LEU A 483 13.12 -27.99 -14.91
C LEU A 483 11.71 -28.32 -14.42
N ALA A 484 11.00 -27.36 -13.82
CA ALA A 484 9.64 -27.54 -13.33
C ALA A 484 8.65 -27.75 -14.48
N ILE A 485 8.69 -26.94 -15.53
CA ILE A 485 7.77 -27.07 -16.68
C ILE A 485 8.06 -28.35 -17.46
N VAL A 486 9.31 -28.59 -17.85
CA VAL A 486 9.67 -29.76 -18.67
C VAL A 486 9.46 -31.06 -17.89
N GLY A 487 9.88 -31.10 -16.62
CA GLY A 487 9.75 -32.28 -15.76
C GLY A 487 8.29 -32.66 -15.54
N ASN A 488 7.45 -31.70 -15.10
CA ASN A 488 6.04 -31.98 -14.81
C ASN A 488 5.23 -32.25 -16.08
N LEU A 489 5.52 -31.58 -17.20
CA LEU A 489 4.88 -31.88 -18.49
C LEU A 489 5.23 -33.28 -18.98
N ALA A 490 6.47 -33.73 -18.80
CA ALA A 490 6.89 -35.09 -19.13
C ALA A 490 6.15 -36.11 -18.26
N VAL A 491 6.06 -35.88 -16.94
CA VAL A 491 5.30 -36.76 -16.03
C VAL A 491 3.84 -36.87 -16.45
N LEU A 492 3.18 -35.74 -16.77
CA LEU A 492 1.79 -35.74 -17.25
C LEU A 492 1.67 -36.51 -18.56
N THR A 493 2.55 -36.25 -19.53
CA THR A 493 2.52 -36.89 -20.85
C THR A 493 2.69 -38.40 -20.75
N VAL A 494 3.68 -38.89 -20.00
CA VAL A 494 3.93 -40.32 -19.80
C VAL A 494 2.73 -40.97 -19.10
N THR A 495 2.25 -40.36 -18.02
CA THR A 495 1.14 -40.92 -17.22
C THR A 495 -0.16 -41.00 -18.01
N LEU A 496 -0.47 -39.99 -18.84
CA LEU A 496 -1.70 -39.94 -19.64
C LEU A 496 -1.62 -40.77 -20.93
N SER A 497 -0.43 -40.95 -21.51
CA SER A 497 -0.23 -41.68 -22.77
C SER A 497 -0.31 -43.22 -22.60
N ILE A 498 -0.10 -43.72 -21.40
CA ILE A 498 -0.10 -45.16 -21.12
C ILE A 498 -1.46 -45.56 -20.58
N LYS A 499 -2.29 -46.16 -21.46
CA LYS A 499 -3.51 -46.85 -21.05
C LYS A 499 -3.15 -48.07 -20.21
N SER A 500 -3.28 -47.94 -18.89
CA SER A 500 -3.19 -49.05 -17.95
C SER A 500 -4.51 -49.79 -17.89
N GLU A 501 -4.48 -51.13 -17.88
CA GLU A 501 -5.68 -51.97 -17.75
C GLU A 501 -6.43 -51.73 -16.43
N SER A 502 -5.74 -51.26 -15.39
CA SER A 502 -6.37 -50.67 -14.20
C SER A 502 -5.62 -49.40 -13.74
N PRO A 503 -6.31 -48.26 -13.56
CA PRO A 503 -5.71 -47.06 -13.00
C PRO A 503 -5.44 -47.23 -11.51
N SER A 504 -4.17 -47.12 -11.09
CA SER A 504 -3.78 -47.19 -9.69
C SER A 504 -3.90 -45.83 -9.00
N VAL A 505 -4.27 -45.83 -7.71
CA VAL A 505 -4.40 -44.60 -6.91
C VAL A 505 -3.11 -43.77 -6.89
N PRO A 506 -1.90 -44.35 -6.76
CA PRO A 506 -0.66 -43.57 -6.80
C PRO A 506 -0.42 -42.87 -8.13
N ARG A 507 -0.76 -43.48 -9.28
CA ARG A 507 -0.64 -42.83 -10.60
C ARG A 507 -1.61 -41.64 -10.70
N PHE A 508 -2.84 -41.81 -10.21
CA PHE A 508 -3.84 -40.76 -10.15
C PHE A 508 -3.37 -39.55 -9.31
N LEU A 509 -2.81 -39.80 -8.13
CA LEU A 509 -2.30 -38.73 -7.25
C LEU A 509 -1.06 -38.03 -7.83
N ILE A 510 -0.12 -38.78 -8.44
CA ILE A 510 1.05 -38.19 -9.11
C ILE A 510 0.63 -37.28 -10.28
N CYS A 511 -0.41 -37.65 -11.02
CA CYS A 511 -0.94 -36.82 -12.10
C CYS A 511 -1.47 -35.46 -11.57
N HIS A 512 -2.19 -35.46 -10.45
CA HIS A 512 -2.67 -34.22 -9.83
C HIS A 512 -1.54 -33.37 -9.25
N LEU A 513 -0.53 -33.99 -8.66
CA LEU A 513 0.65 -33.29 -8.15
C LEU A 513 1.43 -32.63 -9.29
N ALA A 514 1.70 -33.37 -10.37
CA ALA A 514 2.39 -32.83 -11.54
C ALA A 514 1.61 -31.69 -12.21
N PHE A 515 0.27 -31.73 -12.19
CA PHE A 515 -0.55 -30.60 -12.63
C PHE A 515 -0.38 -29.37 -11.73
N ALA A 516 -0.44 -29.54 -10.40
CA ALA A 516 -0.25 -28.45 -9.45
C ALA A 516 1.14 -27.81 -9.60
N ASP A 517 2.19 -28.63 -9.72
CA ASP A 517 3.57 -28.16 -9.87
C ASP A 517 3.82 -27.52 -11.24
N LEU A 518 3.12 -27.96 -12.29
CA LEU A 518 3.11 -27.26 -13.58
C LEU A 518 2.48 -25.86 -13.46
N CYS A 519 1.37 -25.71 -12.73
CA CYS A 519 0.78 -24.41 -12.45
C CYS A 519 1.75 -23.49 -11.68
N LEU A 520 2.51 -24.02 -10.72
CA LEU A 520 3.55 -23.25 -10.03
C LEU A 520 4.69 -22.85 -10.98
N GLY A 521 5.09 -23.75 -11.89
CA GLY A 521 6.07 -23.44 -12.94
C GLY A 521 5.61 -22.33 -13.88
N LEU A 522 4.33 -22.31 -14.27
CA LEU A 522 3.73 -21.24 -15.09
C LEU A 522 3.68 -19.90 -14.33
N TYR A 523 3.36 -19.92 -13.04
CA TYR A 523 3.45 -18.72 -12.19
C TYR A 523 4.88 -18.14 -12.20
N LEU A 524 5.90 -18.97 -12.01
CA LEU A 524 7.30 -18.50 -12.00
C LEU A 524 7.75 -18.01 -13.37
N LEU A 525 7.24 -18.61 -14.45
CA LEU A 525 7.47 -18.12 -15.81
C LEU A 525 6.89 -16.71 -15.99
N LEU A 526 5.69 -16.43 -15.45
CA LEU A 526 5.12 -15.07 -15.48
C LEU A 526 6.01 -14.07 -14.72
N ILE A 527 6.48 -14.41 -13.52
CA ILE A 527 7.37 -13.53 -12.74
C ILE A 527 8.72 -13.33 -13.45
N ALA A 528 9.30 -14.38 -14.01
CA ALA A 528 10.56 -14.28 -14.77
C ALA A 528 10.40 -13.45 -16.05
N SER A 529 9.23 -13.53 -16.69
CA SER A 529 8.93 -12.76 -17.91
C SER A 529 8.78 -11.27 -17.61
N ILE A 530 8.07 -10.89 -16.54
CA ILE A 530 7.95 -9.48 -16.16
C ILE A 530 9.30 -8.91 -15.71
N ASP A 531 10.09 -9.66 -14.94
CA ASP A 531 11.44 -9.25 -14.52
C ASP A 531 12.37 -9.03 -15.72
N ALA A 532 12.26 -9.85 -16.77
CA ALA A 532 13.01 -9.66 -18.01
C ALA A 532 12.51 -8.47 -18.84
N HIS A 533 11.19 -8.25 -18.88
CA HIS A 533 10.59 -7.15 -19.65
C HIS A 533 10.87 -5.78 -19.03
N SER A 534 10.79 -5.68 -17.70
CA SER A 534 10.93 -4.43 -16.96
C SER A 534 12.34 -4.22 -16.40
N MET A 535 13.36 -4.84 -17.01
CA MET A 535 14.71 -4.90 -16.46
C MET A 535 15.28 -3.50 -16.21
N GLY A 536 15.65 -3.21 -14.96
CA GLY A 536 16.20 -1.92 -14.54
C GLY A 536 15.19 -0.77 -14.42
N GLU A 537 13.93 -0.94 -14.83
CA GLU A 537 12.90 0.11 -14.83
C GLU A 537 11.54 -0.39 -14.32
N TYR A 538 11.54 -1.39 -13.43
CA TYR A 538 10.30 -1.99 -12.90
C TYR A 538 9.32 -0.97 -12.33
N PHE A 539 9.78 0.07 -11.63
CA PHE A 539 8.91 1.08 -11.03
C PHE A 539 7.99 1.80 -12.03
N ASN A 540 8.36 1.92 -13.31
CA ASN A 540 7.52 2.50 -14.36
C ASN A 540 6.37 1.56 -14.78
N TYR A 541 6.55 0.25 -14.63
CA TYR A 541 5.56 -0.78 -14.96
C TYR A 541 4.86 -1.36 -13.73
N ALA A 542 5.27 -0.97 -12.53
CA ALA A 542 4.84 -1.57 -11.27
C ALA A 542 3.32 -1.45 -11.05
N PHE A 543 2.72 -0.30 -11.38
CA PHE A 543 1.28 -0.11 -11.26
C PHE A 543 0.51 -1.10 -12.15
N ASP A 544 0.83 -1.15 -13.44
CA ASP A 544 0.15 -2.00 -14.42
C ASP A 544 0.36 -3.49 -14.15
N TRP A 545 1.52 -3.87 -13.61
CA TRP A 545 1.77 -5.24 -13.16
C TRP A 545 0.95 -5.57 -11.92
N GLN A 546 1.16 -4.85 -10.81
CA GLN A 546 0.59 -5.19 -9.50
C GLN A 546 -0.94 -5.09 -9.48
N TYR A 547 -1.51 -4.02 -10.06
CA TYR A 547 -2.96 -3.77 -10.04
C TYR A 547 -3.67 -4.30 -11.30
N GLY A 548 -2.92 -4.69 -12.33
CA GLY A 548 -3.46 -5.28 -13.54
C GLY A 548 -3.88 -6.75 -13.39
N LEU A 549 -4.30 -7.34 -14.51
CA LEU A 549 -4.74 -8.75 -14.56
C LEU A 549 -3.58 -9.74 -14.37
N GLY A 550 -2.36 -9.36 -14.78
CA GLY A 550 -1.18 -10.23 -14.71
C GLY A 550 -0.90 -10.72 -13.29
N CYS A 551 -0.83 -9.80 -12.33
CA CYS A 551 -0.58 -10.15 -10.94
C CYS A 551 -1.76 -10.90 -10.28
N LYS A 552 -3.01 -10.61 -10.68
CA LYS A 552 -4.19 -11.36 -10.22
C LYS A 552 -4.15 -12.82 -10.67
N ILE A 553 -3.78 -13.08 -11.93
CA ILE A 553 -3.62 -14.44 -12.47
C ILE A 553 -2.45 -15.14 -11.79
N ALA A 554 -1.30 -14.45 -11.65
CA ALA A 554 -0.11 -15.00 -10.99
C ALA A 554 -0.40 -15.38 -9.52
N GLY A 555 -1.04 -14.49 -8.77
CA GLY A 555 -1.44 -14.70 -7.37
C GLY A 555 -2.42 -15.87 -7.20
N PHE A 556 -3.44 -15.95 -8.08
CA PHE A 556 -4.35 -17.09 -8.11
C PHE A 556 -3.58 -18.40 -8.36
N LEU A 557 -2.74 -18.44 -9.40
CA LEU A 557 -1.97 -19.63 -9.79
C LEU A 557 -1.06 -20.11 -8.66
N THR A 558 -0.30 -19.22 -7.99
CA THR A 558 0.63 -19.65 -6.94
C THR A 558 -0.09 -20.17 -5.69
N VAL A 559 -1.18 -19.52 -5.26
CA VAL A 559 -1.96 -19.97 -4.09
C VAL A 559 -2.68 -21.28 -4.41
N PHE A 560 -3.32 -21.37 -5.57
CA PHE A 560 -4.00 -22.58 -6.03
C PHE A 560 -3.03 -23.77 -6.15
N ALA A 561 -1.92 -23.57 -6.86
CA ALA A 561 -0.90 -24.60 -7.09
C ALA A 561 -0.32 -25.13 -5.78
N SER A 562 0.05 -24.24 -4.87
CA SER A 562 0.66 -24.64 -3.60
C SER A 562 -0.30 -25.38 -2.67
N HIS A 563 -1.56 -24.94 -2.56
CA HIS A 563 -2.55 -25.62 -1.73
C HIS A 563 -2.95 -26.98 -2.31
N LEU A 564 -3.08 -27.07 -3.63
CA LEU A 564 -3.36 -28.36 -4.28
C LEU A 564 -2.15 -29.31 -4.15
N SER A 565 -0.92 -28.81 -4.31
CA SER A 565 0.31 -29.60 -4.19
C SER A 565 0.48 -30.15 -2.77
N ILE A 566 0.40 -29.32 -1.73
CA ILE A 566 0.56 -29.77 -0.33
C ILE A 566 -0.56 -30.74 0.11
N PHE A 567 -1.80 -30.50 -0.34
CA PHE A 567 -2.91 -31.40 -0.08
C PHE A 567 -2.67 -32.76 -0.74
N THR A 568 -2.31 -32.75 -2.03
CA THR A 568 -2.02 -33.98 -2.79
C THR A 568 -0.85 -34.73 -2.18
N LEU A 569 0.22 -34.04 -1.81
CA LEU A 569 1.36 -34.61 -1.12
C LEU A 569 0.91 -35.31 0.17
N THR A 570 0.12 -34.63 1.00
CA THR A 570 -0.43 -35.21 2.24
C THR A 570 -1.19 -36.50 1.98
N ILE A 571 -2.06 -36.54 0.96
CA ILE A 571 -2.79 -37.77 0.60
C ILE A 571 -1.85 -38.86 0.09
N ILE A 572 -0.84 -38.53 -0.72
CA ILE A 572 0.21 -39.49 -1.12
C ILE A 572 0.88 -40.05 0.13
N THR A 573 1.25 -39.23 1.12
CA THR A 573 1.90 -39.71 2.34
C THR A 573 1.02 -40.64 3.16
N ILE A 574 -0.28 -40.35 3.27
CA ILE A 574 -1.24 -41.17 4.00
C ILE A 574 -1.46 -42.50 3.28
N GLU A 575 -1.63 -42.48 1.95
CA GLU A 575 -1.77 -43.71 1.14
C GLU A 575 -0.55 -44.61 1.31
N ARG A 576 0.64 -44.03 1.24
CA ARG A 576 1.90 -44.74 1.43
C ARG A 576 2.07 -45.29 2.83
N TRP A 577 1.77 -44.50 3.85
CA TRP A 577 1.80 -44.93 5.25
C TRP A 577 0.86 -46.10 5.46
N PHE A 578 -0.38 -46.00 4.98
CA PHE A 578 -1.37 -47.05 5.10
C PHE A 578 -0.95 -48.34 4.38
N ALA A 579 -0.46 -48.22 3.15
CA ALA A 579 -0.02 -49.37 2.33
C ALA A 579 1.18 -50.12 2.93
N ILE A 580 2.10 -49.42 3.60
CA ILE A 580 3.31 -50.00 4.21
C ILE A 580 2.98 -50.59 5.59
N THR A 581 2.35 -49.82 6.47
CA THR A 581 2.13 -50.24 7.87
C THR A 581 1.05 -51.30 8.01
N HIS A 582 0.03 -51.28 7.13
CA HIS A 582 -1.11 -52.20 7.17
C HIS A 582 -1.09 -53.18 5.98
N ALA A 583 0.09 -53.52 5.47
CA ALA A 583 0.29 -54.38 4.31
C ALA A 583 -0.45 -55.74 4.39
N MET A 584 -0.76 -56.24 5.60
CA MET A 584 -1.48 -57.51 5.82
C MET A 584 -3.01 -57.42 5.71
N TYR A 585 -3.62 -56.23 5.57
CA TYR A 585 -5.08 -56.06 5.44
C TYR A 585 -5.46 -55.50 4.05
N LEU A 586 -5.51 -56.38 3.03
CA LEU A 586 -5.83 -55.98 1.64
C LEU A 586 -7.18 -55.26 1.47
N ASN A 587 -8.17 -55.51 2.35
CA ASN A 587 -9.54 -54.98 2.22
C ASN A 587 -9.74 -53.53 2.68
N LYS A 588 -8.70 -52.83 3.17
CA LYS A 588 -8.83 -51.43 3.65
C LYS A 588 -8.11 -50.39 2.79
N ARG A 589 -7.56 -50.75 1.63
CA ARG A 589 -6.88 -49.77 0.76
C ARG A 589 -7.86 -48.74 0.20
N ILE A 590 -7.38 -47.50 0.07
CA ILE A 590 -8.14 -46.42 -0.57
C ILE A 590 -8.46 -46.85 -2.01
N THR A 591 -9.74 -46.90 -2.34
CA THR A 591 -10.18 -47.19 -3.70
C THR A 591 -10.09 -45.94 -4.58
N LEU A 592 -9.98 -46.11 -5.90
CA LEU A 592 -9.90 -44.95 -6.82
C LEU A 592 -11.11 -44.01 -6.71
N ARG A 593 -12.31 -44.54 -6.48
CA ARG A 593 -13.53 -43.73 -6.28
C ARG A 593 -13.43 -42.87 -5.02
N GLN A 594 -12.92 -43.43 -3.93
CA GLN A 594 -12.70 -42.68 -2.68
C GLN A 594 -11.60 -41.64 -2.86
N ALA A 595 -10.49 -42.00 -3.52
CA ALA A 595 -9.41 -41.06 -3.83
C ALA A 595 -9.89 -39.89 -4.70
N ALA A 596 -10.72 -40.15 -5.70
CA ALA A 596 -11.32 -39.11 -6.54
C ALA A 596 -12.22 -38.17 -5.73
N GLY A 597 -13.03 -38.71 -4.81
CA GLY A 597 -13.84 -37.90 -3.89
C GLY A 597 -13.00 -37.02 -2.95
N ILE A 598 -11.93 -37.56 -2.37
CA ILE A 598 -10.98 -36.81 -1.53
C ILE A 598 -10.24 -35.74 -2.34
N MET A 599 -9.83 -36.05 -3.56
CA MET A 599 -9.19 -35.05 -4.42
C MET A 599 -10.15 -33.93 -4.79
N LEU A 600 -11.42 -34.23 -5.07
CA LEU A 600 -12.43 -33.21 -5.36
C LEU A 600 -12.57 -32.18 -4.22
N THR A 601 -12.50 -32.61 -2.96
CA THR A 601 -12.54 -31.67 -1.82
C THR A 601 -11.30 -30.79 -1.76
N GLY A 602 -10.12 -31.36 -2.02
CA GLY A 602 -8.86 -30.61 -2.13
C GLY A 602 -8.87 -29.55 -3.24
N TRP A 603 -9.46 -29.88 -4.39
CA TRP A 603 -9.66 -28.94 -5.50
C TRP A 603 -10.59 -27.79 -5.12
N ILE A 604 -11.76 -28.10 -4.56
CA ILE A 604 -12.73 -27.08 -4.12
C ILE A 604 -12.08 -26.16 -3.08
N TYR A 605 -11.41 -26.73 -2.09
CA TYR A 605 -10.69 -25.96 -1.07
C TYR A 605 -9.62 -25.03 -1.67
N SER A 606 -8.78 -25.55 -2.57
CA SER A 606 -7.70 -24.76 -3.18
C SER A 606 -8.24 -23.62 -4.05
N ILE A 607 -9.35 -23.84 -4.77
CA ILE A 607 -10.03 -22.80 -5.56
C ILE A 607 -10.64 -21.73 -4.65
N ILE A 608 -11.28 -22.12 -3.56
CA ILE A 608 -11.84 -21.16 -2.59
C ILE A 608 -10.70 -20.30 -2.02
N MET A 609 -9.65 -20.91 -1.49
CA MET A 609 -8.54 -20.17 -0.86
C MET A 609 -7.79 -19.23 -1.82
N SER A 610 -7.68 -19.60 -3.11
CA SER A 610 -7.05 -18.77 -4.15
C SER A 610 -7.98 -17.70 -4.73
N SER A 611 -9.30 -17.83 -4.59
CA SER A 611 -10.25 -16.84 -5.10
C SER A 611 -10.58 -15.73 -4.10
N LEU A 612 -10.40 -15.96 -2.79
CA LEU A 612 -10.71 -14.96 -1.75
C LEU A 612 -10.06 -13.57 -1.98
N PRO A 613 -8.77 -13.45 -2.36
CA PRO A 613 -8.16 -12.15 -2.65
C PRO A 613 -8.69 -11.47 -3.92
N LEU A 614 -9.35 -12.21 -4.81
CA LEU A 614 -10.02 -11.61 -5.98
C LEU A 614 -11.35 -10.93 -5.60
N PHE A 615 -11.94 -11.30 -4.45
CA PHE A 615 -13.17 -10.71 -3.90
C PHE A 615 -12.91 -9.64 -2.83
N GLY A 616 -11.65 -9.22 -2.65
CA GLY A 616 -11.29 -8.14 -1.73
C GLY A 616 -10.95 -8.57 -0.31
N ILE A 617 -10.75 -9.87 -0.04
CA ILE A 617 -10.20 -10.38 1.23
C ILE A 617 -8.69 -10.56 1.06
N SER A 618 -7.88 -9.70 1.68
CA SER A 618 -6.48 -9.46 1.31
C SER A 618 -6.34 -9.02 -0.16
N ASN A 619 -5.11 -8.89 -0.65
CA ASN A 619 -4.84 -8.45 -2.01
C ASN A 619 -3.54 -9.04 -2.56
N TYR A 620 -3.56 -9.44 -3.84
CA TYR A 620 -2.36 -9.89 -4.54
C TYR A 620 -1.47 -8.72 -4.97
N SER A 621 -2.01 -7.51 -5.11
CA SER A 621 -1.30 -6.33 -5.61
C SER A 621 -0.28 -5.73 -4.62
N SER A 622 -0.23 -6.22 -3.38
CA SER A 622 0.55 -5.60 -2.31
C SER A 622 2.06 -5.90 -2.39
N THR A 623 2.44 -6.93 -3.14
CA THR A 623 3.84 -7.33 -3.37
C THR A 623 4.13 -7.50 -4.87
N SER A 624 5.37 -7.23 -5.31
CA SER A 624 5.76 -7.41 -6.73
C SER A 624 5.68 -8.86 -7.23
N ILE A 625 5.76 -9.82 -6.30
CA ILE A 625 5.65 -11.27 -6.55
C ILE A 625 4.24 -11.82 -6.41
N CYS A 626 3.23 -10.96 -6.20
CA CYS A 626 1.82 -11.32 -6.22
C CYS A 626 1.36 -12.29 -5.13
N LEU A 627 2.02 -12.26 -3.97
CA LEU A 627 1.58 -13.01 -2.79
C LEU A 627 0.65 -12.17 -1.93
N PRO A 628 -0.42 -12.76 -1.38
CA PRO A 628 -1.33 -12.06 -0.49
C PRO A 628 -0.64 -11.93 0.87
N MET A 629 -0.11 -10.75 1.17
CA MET A 629 0.59 -10.46 2.43
C MET A 629 0.13 -9.15 3.07
N GLU A 630 -0.99 -8.62 2.62
CA GLU A 630 -1.58 -7.39 3.14
C GLU A 630 -2.35 -7.66 4.43
N ILE A 631 -2.13 -6.81 5.43
CA ILE A 631 -2.77 -6.85 6.75
C ILE A 631 -3.37 -5.47 7.00
N ARG A 632 -4.62 -5.24 6.57
CA ARG A 632 -5.37 -4.01 6.90
C ARG A 632 -6.44 -4.31 7.94
N ASP A 633 -7.20 -5.36 7.67
CA ASP A 633 -8.39 -5.71 8.44
C ASP A 633 -8.23 -7.04 9.20
N ILE A 634 -9.19 -7.29 10.11
CA ILE A 634 -9.28 -8.55 10.85
C ILE A 634 -9.47 -9.73 9.88
N TYR A 635 -10.23 -9.54 8.79
CA TYR A 635 -10.45 -10.56 7.77
C TYR A 635 -9.17 -10.97 7.05
N ASP A 636 -8.29 -10.01 6.74
CA ASP A 636 -6.98 -10.28 6.11
C ASP A 636 -6.12 -11.15 7.03
N SER A 637 -6.10 -10.79 8.32
CA SER A 637 -5.36 -11.53 9.34
C SER A 637 -5.87 -12.98 9.46
N ILE A 638 -7.20 -13.17 9.51
CA ILE A 638 -7.81 -14.51 9.55
C ILE A 638 -7.45 -15.32 8.31
N TYR A 639 -7.50 -14.71 7.12
CA TYR A 639 -7.14 -15.37 5.87
C TYR A 639 -5.69 -15.86 5.86
N LEU A 640 -4.74 -15.01 6.27
CA LEU A 640 -3.32 -15.37 6.33
C LEU A 640 -3.04 -16.45 7.36
N ILE A 641 -3.68 -16.37 8.54
CA ILE A 641 -3.60 -17.41 9.57
C ILE A 641 -4.15 -18.73 9.04
N LEU A 642 -5.26 -18.71 8.30
CA LEU A 642 -5.85 -19.91 7.73
C LEU A 642 -4.94 -20.55 6.67
N ILE A 643 -4.37 -19.76 5.74
CA ILE A 643 -3.42 -20.26 4.74
C ILE A 643 -2.19 -20.88 5.38
N LEU A 644 -1.54 -20.13 6.28
CA LEU A 644 -0.29 -20.59 6.90
C LEU A 644 -0.54 -21.73 7.88
N GLY A 645 -1.67 -21.69 8.61
CA GLY A 645 -2.09 -22.71 9.56
C GLY A 645 -2.43 -24.03 8.87
N CYS A 646 -3.18 -24.02 7.76
CA CYS A 646 -3.48 -25.23 6.99
C CYS A 646 -2.21 -25.90 6.45
N ASN A 647 -1.25 -25.11 5.95
CA ASN A 647 0.06 -25.62 5.54
C ASN A 647 0.82 -26.27 6.71
N PHE A 648 0.84 -25.63 7.88
CA PHE A 648 1.49 -26.17 9.07
C PHE A 648 0.87 -27.50 9.53
N VAL A 649 -0.46 -27.60 9.52
CA VAL A 649 -1.19 -28.83 9.85
C VAL A 649 -0.84 -29.95 8.86
N ALA A 650 -0.82 -29.66 7.56
CA ALA A 650 -0.44 -30.63 6.54
C ALA A 650 1.00 -31.16 6.75
N PHE A 651 1.97 -30.27 6.98
CA PHE A 651 3.35 -30.69 7.30
C PHE A 651 3.45 -31.53 8.57
N THR A 652 2.65 -31.22 9.59
CA THR A 652 2.61 -32.00 10.83
C THR A 652 2.09 -33.41 10.58
N ILE A 653 1.01 -33.56 9.80
CA ILE A 653 0.47 -34.87 9.41
C ILE A 653 1.53 -35.67 8.64
N ILE A 654 2.16 -35.04 7.64
CA ILE A 654 3.23 -35.64 6.85
C ILE A 654 4.35 -36.15 7.77
N ALA A 655 4.82 -35.32 8.70
CA ALA A 655 5.89 -35.68 9.64
C ALA A 655 5.51 -36.87 10.54
N ILE A 656 4.27 -36.90 11.06
CA ILE A 656 3.76 -38.01 11.89
C ILE A 656 3.70 -39.31 11.08
N CYS A 657 3.10 -39.27 9.89
CA CYS A 657 2.99 -40.45 9.01
C CYS A 657 4.37 -41.03 8.69
N TYR A 658 5.35 -40.19 8.34
CA TYR A 658 6.70 -40.67 8.05
C TYR A 658 7.47 -41.16 9.26
N SER A 659 7.28 -40.55 10.42
CA SER A 659 7.84 -41.07 11.68
C SER A 659 7.37 -42.50 11.94
N GLN A 660 6.08 -42.78 11.71
CA GLN A 660 5.51 -44.11 11.86
C GLN A 660 5.99 -45.10 10.79
N ILE A 661 6.10 -44.67 9.52
CA ILE A 661 6.71 -45.46 8.43
C ILE A 661 8.15 -45.86 8.83
N TYR A 662 8.95 -44.90 9.30
CA TYR A 662 10.34 -45.14 9.69
C TYR A 662 10.46 -46.13 10.86
N LEU A 663 9.60 -46.01 11.87
CA LEU A 663 9.58 -46.94 13.02
C LEU A 663 9.18 -48.35 12.60
N SER A 664 8.17 -48.50 11.74
CA SER A 664 7.72 -49.79 11.21
C SER A 664 8.81 -50.48 10.39
N LEU A 665 9.50 -49.73 9.53
CA LEU A 665 10.56 -50.26 8.67
C LEU A 665 11.88 -50.50 9.40
N GLY A 666 12.17 -49.77 10.48
CA GLY A 666 13.35 -50.01 11.30
C GLY A 666 13.38 -51.43 11.91
N GLN A 667 12.21 -52.00 12.20
CA GLN A 667 12.08 -53.36 12.70
C GLN A 667 12.35 -54.43 11.61
N GLU A 668 11.83 -54.23 10.40
CA GLU A 668 12.02 -55.16 9.27
C GLU A 668 13.41 -55.04 8.61
N THR A 669 13.93 -53.81 8.49
CA THR A 669 15.25 -53.54 7.88
C THR A 669 16.39 -54.13 8.72
N ARG A 670 16.23 -54.20 10.06
CA ARG A 670 17.18 -54.93 10.93
C ARG A 670 17.21 -56.44 10.63
N ARG A 671 16.09 -57.04 10.22
CA ARG A 671 16.03 -58.45 9.79
C ARG A 671 16.56 -58.65 8.36
N ALA A 672 16.27 -57.75 7.43
CA ALA A 672 16.68 -57.85 6.03
C ALA A 672 18.15 -57.46 5.75
N ARG A 673 18.74 -56.52 6.50
CA ARG A 673 20.16 -56.14 6.38
C ARG A 673 21.12 -57.29 6.68
N ARG A 674 20.63 -58.34 7.35
CA ARG A 674 21.36 -59.59 7.57
C ARG A 674 21.51 -60.44 6.30
N ASN A 675 20.65 -60.23 5.29
CA ASN A 675 20.59 -61.05 4.08
C ASN A 675 21.07 -60.34 2.79
N ASN A 676 20.97 -58.99 2.67
CA ASN A 676 21.51 -58.25 1.50
C ASN A 676 21.94 -56.81 1.87
N PRO A 677 23.24 -56.47 1.88
CA PRO A 677 23.74 -55.17 2.34
C PRO A 677 23.76 -54.05 1.28
N GLY A 678 23.50 -54.34 0.00
CA GLY A 678 23.67 -53.40 -1.12
C GLY A 678 22.40 -52.71 -1.66
N GLU A 679 21.21 -53.23 -1.39
CA GLU A 679 19.96 -52.62 -1.87
C GLU A 679 19.41 -51.59 -0.88
N MET A 680 19.30 -50.35 -1.33
CA MET A 680 18.56 -49.32 -0.62
C MET A 680 17.08 -49.72 -0.61
N SER A 681 16.58 -50.18 0.55
CA SER A 681 15.16 -50.51 0.75
C SER A 681 14.25 -49.40 0.20
N VAL A 682 13.17 -49.79 -0.48
CA VAL A 682 12.13 -48.90 -1.04
C VAL A 682 11.71 -47.80 -0.04
N ALA A 683 11.74 -48.11 1.25
CA ALA A 683 11.53 -47.19 2.36
C ALA A 683 12.47 -45.98 2.41
N LYS A 684 13.78 -46.17 2.21
CA LYS A 684 14.78 -45.08 2.25
C LYS A 684 14.66 -44.16 1.05
N LYS A 685 14.24 -44.70 -0.10
CA LYS A 685 13.91 -43.92 -1.29
C LYS A 685 12.73 -42.99 -1.01
N MET A 686 11.69 -43.50 -0.37
CA MET A 686 10.53 -42.70 0.04
C MET A 686 10.87 -41.68 1.14
N LEU A 687 11.77 -41.98 2.08
CA LEU A 687 12.23 -41.03 3.10
C LEU A 687 12.95 -39.80 2.48
N LEU A 688 13.71 -40.00 1.39
CA LEU A 688 14.43 -38.93 0.70
C LEU A 688 13.49 -37.92 0.03
N LEU A 689 12.42 -38.41 -0.62
CA LEU A 689 11.37 -37.57 -1.24
C LEU A 689 10.79 -36.57 -0.21
N VAL A 690 10.57 -37.04 1.01
CA VAL A 690 9.90 -36.30 2.07
C VAL A 690 10.82 -35.30 2.73
N PHE A 691 12.06 -35.70 2.98
CA PHE A 691 13.04 -34.83 3.57
C PHE A 691 13.25 -33.60 2.68
N ILE A 692 13.29 -33.79 1.35
CA ILE A 692 13.39 -32.69 0.39
C ILE A 692 12.15 -31.80 0.48
N ASN A 693 10.94 -32.39 0.45
CA ASN A 693 9.71 -31.59 0.46
C ASN A 693 9.49 -30.85 1.78
N PHE A 694 9.88 -31.45 2.91
CA PHE A 694 9.87 -30.81 4.22
C PHE A 694 10.92 -29.70 4.32
N THR A 695 12.14 -29.92 3.84
CA THR A 695 13.23 -28.93 3.94
C THR A 695 12.95 -27.69 3.08
N CYS A 696 12.24 -27.84 1.95
CA CYS A 696 11.84 -26.72 1.10
C CYS A 696 10.63 -25.94 1.68
N GLY A 697 9.67 -26.61 2.32
CA GLY A 697 8.42 -25.99 2.77
C GLY A 697 8.39 -25.51 4.23
N ALA A 698 9.01 -26.25 5.15
CA ALA A 698 8.91 -25.98 6.59
C ALA A 698 9.50 -24.63 7.03
N PRO A 699 10.65 -24.16 6.48
CA PRO A 699 11.17 -22.83 6.82
C PRO A 699 10.18 -21.70 6.51
N ILE A 700 9.42 -21.81 5.41
CA ILE A 700 8.46 -20.79 4.98
C ILE A 700 7.27 -20.74 5.91
N ALA A 701 6.70 -21.89 6.28
CA ALA A 701 5.61 -21.96 7.24
C ALA A 701 6.02 -21.39 8.60
N PHE A 702 7.22 -21.74 9.08
CA PHE A 702 7.76 -21.24 10.35
C PHE A 702 7.99 -19.72 10.35
N PHE A 703 8.68 -19.19 9.34
CA PHE A 703 8.95 -17.76 9.25
C PHE A 703 7.67 -16.94 8.97
N GLY A 704 6.72 -17.49 8.20
CA GLY A 704 5.42 -16.85 7.97
C GLY A 704 4.60 -16.73 9.26
N LEU A 705 4.52 -17.80 10.05
CA LEU A 705 3.78 -17.79 11.33
C LEU A 705 4.43 -16.86 12.37
N THR A 706 5.76 -16.81 12.44
CA THR A 706 6.46 -15.91 13.37
C THR A 706 6.31 -14.44 12.98
N ALA A 707 6.27 -14.12 11.69
CA ALA A 707 5.92 -12.78 11.21
C ALA A 707 4.49 -12.38 11.60
N LEU A 708 3.50 -13.28 11.47
CA LEU A 708 2.12 -13.04 11.90
C LEU A 708 1.97 -12.88 13.42
N ALA A 709 2.79 -13.59 14.21
CA ALA A 709 2.81 -13.46 15.66
C ALA A 709 3.44 -12.14 16.15
N GLY A 710 3.83 -11.23 15.24
CA GLY A 710 4.45 -9.94 15.57
C GLY A 710 5.95 -10.01 15.86
N CYS A 711 6.60 -11.15 15.58
CA CYS A 711 8.02 -11.39 15.84
C CYS A 711 8.75 -11.83 14.56
N PRO A 712 8.96 -10.94 13.57
CA PRO A 712 9.65 -11.30 12.33
C PRO A 712 11.11 -11.65 12.63
N LEU A 713 11.44 -12.95 12.57
CA LEU A 713 12.80 -13.47 12.80
C LEU A 713 13.72 -13.32 11.57
N ILE A 714 13.15 -12.98 10.41
CA ILE A 714 13.86 -12.87 9.15
C ILE A 714 13.59 -11.50 8.52
N ASN A 715 14.65 -10.84 8.05
CA ASN A 715 14.52 -9.56 7.33
C ASN A 715 13.79 -9.77 5.99
N VAL A 716 13.11 -8.74 5.50
CA VAL A 716 12.34 -8.76 4.23
C VAL A 716 13.21 -9.22 3.05
N THR A 717 14.47 -8.78 2.99
CA THR A 717 15.43 -9.18 1.92
C THR A 717 15.73 -10.67 1.93
N LYS A 718 15.91 -11.27 3.11
CA LYS A 718 16.17 -12.71 3.23
C LYS A 718 14.90 -13.52 2.96
N SER A 719 13.73 -12.98 3.32
CA SER A 719 12.42 -13.56 3.02
C SER A 719 12.16 -13.66 1.51
N LYS A 720 12.62 -12.67 0.73
CA LYS A 720 12.52 -12.70 -0.74
C LYS A 720 13.22 -13.93 -1.33
N ILE A 721 14.47 -14.20 -0.92
CA ILE A 721 15.23 -15.36 -1.40
C ILE A 721 14.50 -16.66 -1.08
N LEU A 722 13.96 -16.76 0.13
CA LEU A 722 13.17 -17.92 0.58
C LEU A 722 11.93 -18.15 -0.31
N LEU A 723 11.17 -17.09 -0.60
CA LEU A 723 9.91 -17.16 -1.35
C LEU A 723 10.10 -17.30 -2.87
N VAL A 724 11.17 -16.73 -3.43
CA VAL A 724 11.41 -16.73 -4.88
C VAL A 724 12.21 -17.95 -5.32
N PHE A 725 13.14 -18.44 -4.48
CA PHE A 725 14.03 -19.54 -4.85
C PHE A 725 13.66 -20.84 -4.13
N PHE A 726 13.65 -20.86 -2.80
CA PHE A 726 13.47 -22.11 -2.05
C PHE A 726 12.05 -22.68 -2.15
N TYR A 727 11.04 -21.81 -2.15
CA TYR A 727 9.64 -22.21 -2.26
C TYR A 727 9.35 -23.01 -3.54
N PRO A 728 9.78 -22.57 -4.75
CA PRO A 728 9.67 -23.35 -5.98
C PRO A 728 10.45 -24.65 -6.08
N LEU A 729 11.54 -24.81 -5.32
CA LEU A 729 12.43 -25.97 -5.48
C LEU A 729 11.72 -27.30 -5.19
N ASN A 730 10.72 -27.30 -4.31
CA ASN A 730 9.89 -28.46 -4.03
C ASN A 730 9.28 -29.04 -5.32
N SER A 731 8.51 -28.22 -6.03
CA SER A 731 7.81 -28.59 -7.27
C SER A 731 8.75 -28.91 -8.44
N CYS A 732 9.98 -28.39 -8.41
CA CYS A 732 11.01 -28.73 -9.38
C CYS A 732 11.60 -30.12 -9.12
N ALA A 733 11.77 -30.53 -7.86
CA ALA A 733 12.42 -31.79 -7.50
C ALA A 733 11.48 -33.00 -7.66
N ASP A 734 10.17 -32.81 -7.46
CA ASP A 734 9.15 -33.85 -7.44
C ASP A 734 9.20 -34.80 -8.67
N PRO A 735 9.21 -34.33 -9.94
CA PRO A 735 9.32 -35.20 -11.13
C PRO A 735 10.54 -36.13 -11.14
N TYR A 736 11.70 -35.61 -10.74
CA TYR A 736 12.96 -36.34 -10.75
C TYR A 736 13.00 -37.35 -9.61
N LEU A 737 12.44 -36.99 -8.46
CA LEU A 737 12.30 -37.89 -7.34
C LEU A 737 11.37 -39.06 -7.71
N TYR A 738 10.26 -38.84 -8.41
CA TYR A 738 9.44 -39.95 -8.91
C TYR A 738 10.15 -40.80 -9.95
N ALA A 739 10.87 -40.18 -10.89
CA ALA A 739 11.62 -40.88 -11.92
C ALA A 739 12.72 -41.79 -11.38
N ILE A 740 13.39 -41.38 -10.30
CA ILE A 740 14.49 -42.15 -9.68
C ILE A 740 13.95 -43.17 -8.67
N LEU A 741 12.89 -42.84 -7.94
CA LEU A 741 12.46 -43.58 -6.76
C LEU A 741 11.29 -44.55 -7.04
N THR A 742 10.52 -44.35 -8.12
CA THR A 742 9.30 -45.14 -8.41
C THR A 742 9.52 -46.09 -9.58
N SER A 743 9.67 -47.39 -9.29
CA SER A 743 9.86 -48.43 -10.32
C SER A 743 8.71 -48.51 -11.33
N GLN A 744 7.47 -48.22 -10.91
CA GLN A 744 6.31 -48.18 -11.81
C GLN A 744 6.44 -47.09 -12.87
N TYR A 745 6.89 -45.90 -12.49
CA TYR A 745 7.10 -44.79 -13.43
C TYR A 745 8.27 -45.08 -14.37
N GLN A 746 9.33 -45.73 -13.89
CA GLN A 746 10.45 -46.16 -14.74
C GLN A 746 10.01 -47.14 -15.83
N GLN A 747 9.15 -48.10 -15.49
CA GLN A 747 8.57 -49.04 -16.46
C GLN A 747 7.68 -48.31 -17.48
N ASP A 748 6.88 -47.36 -17.01
CA ASP A 748 6.01 -46.54 -17.85
C ASP A 748 6.83 -45.68 -18.83
N LEU A 749 7.86 -45.00 -18.33
CA LEU A 749 8.78 -44.20 -19.14
C LEU A 749 9.49 -45.06 -20.19
N LEU A 750 10.00 -46.24 -19.83
CA LEU A 750 10.64 -47.16 -20.76
C LEU A 750 9.66 -47.67 -21.83
N THR A 751 8.42 -47.96 -21.45
CA THR A 751 7.36 -48.38 -22.38
C THR A 751 7.00 -47.24 -23.34
N PHE A 752 6.90 -46.00 -22.85
CA PHE A 752 6.66 -44.82 -23.67
C PHE A 752 7.82 -44.54 -24.64
N LEU A 753 9.07 -44.58 -24.17
CA LEU A 753 10.26 -44.44 -25.02
C LEU A 753 10.32 -45.51 -26.11
N SER A 754 9.95 -46.75 -25.76
CA SER A 754 9.89 -47.84 -26.74
C SER A 754 8.83 -47.62 -27.83
N LYS A 755 7.71 -46.97 -27.52
CA LYS A 755 6.68 -46.56 -28.50
C LYS A 755 7.15 -45.42 -29.40
N LEU A 756 8.04 -44.57 -28.92
CA LEU A 756 8.69 -43.50 -29.68
C LEU A 756 9.89 -43.98 -30.52
N GLY A 757 10.20 -45.27 -30.51
CA GLY A 757 11.30 -45.86 -31.29
C GLY A 757 12.69 -45.75 -30.65
N ILE A 758 12.79 -45.20 -29.44
CA ILE A 758 14.04 -45.03 -28.69
C ILE A 758 14.13 -46.16 -27.64
N CYS A 759 15.22 -46.94 -27.60
CA CYS A 759 15.44 -48.05 -26.64
C CYS A 759 14.53 -49.31 -26.77
N ARG A 760 14.28 -49.81 -27.99
CA ARG A 760 13.53 -51.07 -28.23
C ARG A 760 14.11 -52.31 -27.52
N GLN A 761 15.43 -52.38 -27.32
CA GLN A 761 16.11 -53.54 -26.73
C GLN A 761 15.95 -53.65 -25.19
N ASN A 762 15.85 -52.52 -24.47
CA ASN A 762 15.71 -52.55 -23.01
C ASN A 762 14.27 -52.87 -22.56
N ALA A 763 13.27 -52.49 -23.35
CA ALA A 763 11.87 -52.84 -23.11
C ALA A 763 11.59 -54.35 -23.24
N LEU A 764 12.33 -55.06 -24.09
CA LEU A 764 12.22 -56.51 -24.26
C LEU A 764 12.83 -57.31 -23.08
N LYS A 765 13.89 -56.80 -22.45
CA LYS A 765 14.49 -57.43 -21.26
C LYS A 765 13.54 -57.47 -20.05
N TYR A 766 12.73 -56.42 -19.86
CA TYR A 766 11.76 -56.36 -18.76
C TYR A 766 10.49 -57.19 -19.03
N LYS A 767 10.09 -57.34 -20.30
CA LYS A 767 8.94 -58.18 -20.66
C LYS A 767 9.20 -59.68 -20.45
N HIS A 768 10.47 -60.10 -20.46
CA HIS A 768 10.89 -61.49 -20.27
C HIS A 768 11.05 -61.88 -18.78
N SER A 769 11.17 -60.92 -17.86
CA SER A 769 11.25 -61.18 -16.42
C SER A 769 9.88 -61.45 -15.78
N ASP A 770 8.80 -60.83 -16.28
CA ASP A 770 7.44 -61.11 -15.78
C ASP A 770 6.88 -62.45 -16.28
N SER A 771 7.37 -62.97 -17.42
CA SER A 771 6.93 -64.28 -17.93
C SER A 771 7.58 -65.48 -17.23
N LEU A 772 8.59 -65.28 -16.36
CA LEU A 772 9.29 -66.37 -15.67
C LEU A 772 8.73 -66.70 -14.28
N HIS A 773 7.76 -65.92 -13.76
CA HIS A 773 7.11 -66.18 -12.47
C HIS A 773 5.75 -66.89 -12.57
N GLY A 774 5.36 -67.31 -13.77
CA GLY A 774 4.02 -67.81 -14.05
C GLY A 774 3.94 -69.08 -14.87
N THR A 775 4.81 -70.09 -14.68
CA THR A 775 4.51 -71.47 -15.13
C THR A 775 5.37 -72.53 -14.43
N SER A 776 4.69 -73.37 -13.64
CA SER A 776 4.93 -74.76 -13.23
C SER A 776 6.30 -75.27 -12.74
N HIS A 777 6.26 -75.75 -11.49
CA HIS A 777 6.92 -76.97 -11.02
C HIS A 777 6.84 -78.10 -12.06
N TYR A 778 7.96 -78.50 -12.65
CA TYR A 778 8.28 -79.91 -12.96
C TYR A 778 9.80 -80.07 -13.01
N THR A 779 10.29 -80.96 -12.17
CA THR A 779 11.68 -81.42 -12.09
C THR A 779 12.09 -82.15 -13.36
N ILE A 780 13.28 -81.86 -13.92
CA ILE A 780 14.23 -82.84 -14.48
C ILE A 780 15.62 -82.19 -14.59
N ARG A 781 16.61 -83.04 -14.32
CA ARG A 781 18.05 -82.84 -14.12
C ARG A 781 18.79 -82.74 -15.47
N GLY A 782 19.75 -81.82 -15.64
CA GLY A 782 20.65 -81.80 -16.80
C GLY A 782 21.62 -80.62 -16.88
N SER A 783 22.88 -80.89 -16.51
CA SER A 783 24.19 -80.32 -16.95
C SER A 783 24.30 -78.98 -17.72
N ILE A 784 25.02 -78.05 -17.07
CA ILE A 784 26.16 -77.20 -17.53
C ILE A 784 26.39 -77.07 -19.05
N GLU A 785 26.40 -75.82 -19.56
CA GLU A 785 27.58 -75.22 -20.23
C GLU A 785 27.51 -73.69 -20.34
N GLN A 786 28.61 -73.05 -19.92
CA GLN A 786 28.94 -71.64 -20.11
C GLN A 786 29.29 -71.37 -21.58
N GLN A 787 28.87 -70.24 -22.13
CA GLN A 787 29.76 -69.47 -23.01
C GLN A 787 29.44 -67.98 -23.05
N SER A 788 30.50 -67.22 -22.85
CA SER A 788 30.63 -65.79 -22.79
C SER A 788 30.74 -65.15 -24.18
N SER A 789 30.21 -63.93 -24.28
CA SER A 789 30.73 -62.77 -25.05
C SER A 789 31.07 -62.93 -26.54
N LEU A 790 30.42 -62.13 -27.39
CA LEU A 790 31.11 -61.03 -28.08
C LEU A 790 30.13 -60.02 -28.66
N CYS A 791 30.40 -58.74 -28.40
CA CYS A 791 29.72 -57.59 -28.97
C CYS A 791 30.70 -56.98 -29.99
N GLN A 792 30.33 -56.90 -31.26
CA GLN A 792 31.08 -56.13 -32.27
C GLN A 792 30.16 -55.10 -32.94
N LYS A 793 30.67 -53.87 -32.99
CA LYS A 793 30.06 -52.68 -33.60
C LYS A 793 30.09 -52.74 -35.14
N PRO A 794 29.27 -51.92 -35.83
CA PRO A 794 28.89 -52.13 -37.21
C PRO A 794 29.85 -51.46 -38.20
N GLN A 795 30.01 -52.08 -39.37
CA GLN A 795 30.44 -51.38 -40.59
C GLN A 795 29.60 -51.82 -41.79
N GLN A 796 29.45 -50.85 -42.67
CA GLN A 796 28.55 -50.68 -43.81
C GLN A 796 28.90 -51.55 -45.02
N GLU A 797 27.91 -51.62 -45.91
CA GLU A 797 27.97 -51.88 -47.36
C GLU A 797 28.04 -53.32 -47.87
N GLY A 798 27.20 -53.60 -48.86
CA GLY A 798 27.29 -54.79 -49.70
C GLY A 798 25.93 -55.30 -50.17
N ALA A 799 25.37 -54.65 -51.18
CA ALA A 799 24.24 -55.14 -51.95
C ALA A 799 24.62 -56.38 -52.80
N ALA A 800 23.56 -57.05 -53.29
CA ALA A 800 23.49 -57.95 -54.44
C ALA A 800 23.58 -59.47 -54.19
N GLU A 801 22.42 -60.09 -54.40
CA GLU A 801 22.17 -61.27 -55.26
C GLU A 801 22.88 -62.59 -54.93
N THR A 802 22.10 -63.59 -54.52
CA THR A 802 21.83 -64.73 -55.42
C THR A 802 20.63 -65.57 -54.99
N GLN A 803 19.77 -65.82 -55.98
CA GLN A 803 18.66 -66.76 -56.03
C GLN A 803 19.01 -68.16 -55.49
N THR A 804 18.10 -68.83 -54.79
CA THR A 804 17.34 -69.97 -55.36
C THR A 804 16.42 -70.65 -54.34
N MET A 805 15.13 -70.67 -54.70
CA MET A 805 14.22 -71.82 -54.68
C MET A 805 14.11 -72.69 -53.40
N LEU A 806 12.97 -72.59 -52.73
CA LEU A 806 12.05 -73.70 -52.35
C LEU A 806 10.88 -73.07 -51.55
N LYS A 807 9.78 -72.71 -52.22
CA LYS A 807 8.56 -73.52 -52.44
C LYS A 807 7.70 -73.66 -51.18
N ASN A 808 6.63 -72.86 -51.20
CA ASN A 808 5.28 -73.03 -50.65
C ASN A 808 5.05 -74.12 -49.59
N ASN A 809 4.45 -73.74 -48.46
CA ASN A 809 3.04 -74.02 -48.23
C ASN A 809 2.48 -73.21 -47.05
N GLU A 810 1.41 -72.49 -47.33
CA GLU A 810 0.39 -72.09 -46.37
C GLU A 810 -0.29 -73.35 -45.80
N ASP A 811 -0.50 -73.41 -44.49
CA ASP A 811 -1.84 -73.44 -43.89
C ASP A 811 -1.79 -73.82 -42.39
N TYR A 812 -2.43 -72.95 -41.60
CA TYR A 812 -3.18 -73.18 -40.35
C TYR A 812 -2.73 -74.27 -39.35
N VAL A 813 -2.31 -73.84 -38.14
CA VAL A 813 -3.11 -73.79 -36.88
C VAL A 813 -2.38 -72.90 -35.87
#